data_AF-A0A7W5A8D9-F1
#
_entry.id   AF-A0A7W5A8D9-F1
#
_cell.length_a   1.000
_cell.length_b   1.000
_cell.length_c   1.000
_cell.angle_alpha   90.00
_cell.angle_beta   90.00
_cell.angle_gamma   90.00
#
_symmetry.space_group_name_H-M   'P 1'
#
loop_
_entity.id
_entity.type
_entity.pdbx_description
1 polymer ?
#
loop_
_entity_poly.entity_id
_entity_poly.type
_entity_poly.pdbx_seq_one_letter_code
_entity_poly.pdbx_strand_id
1 'polypeptide(L)'
;MREQMITTSTPGRRRHKMRAVALPIALAVTTTVLASTGAAAGRPATGSPATDTPQATSPDATAALGSISRPAASCWEIKEQRPDAPSGTYWLWTPKLEVADQFYCDQETDGGGWVLIGRGREAWNRSDAGMGTTADVRKTITGPGAFAPRTLSAEVINGLYNGERADAQQMRLRRALDGTGTNWQETRYAYSSGMPTWSWPAAHGAETPVKGVTFDGATAAAGSNTVGWVGTQQSIASLYTRINAYTYNGGTWAHHKTAALPGASTASDSYVYHSGGWLNVPFTQVFSRPKVTSSAFVAVPEEGLAEARNKAVVRDGSLKNPWGVTGRSPLFRDNLDVEVQAFGEDKATGIMYVGGNFTTVQRDSSATDAATQQFLAAFDATTGEWIPTFRPELDGQVKSIEVLPGGRLAVGGEFSNADSAPHEGFVVLDKSTGRVHQDFSTLLVNRVSVETVSVWDIVTHDGWLYLGGKFTHATGPSSTREVYSRNIMRLRLDDLTPDRTFTAELNGGAVDLDIHNGRLYAAGTFSLNKGASAFRALAINLSDYTQVPWKINVSYGNAVLNSRQYGVVATDTSVWLTGAEHLHAAYDSSDLSLKQTWMQYAGGDGQTIASNGDTVFAGCHCWGKSYEGAAKWGASGTNFEEISAIGAYDAVGTTLQRTPKVWDPAFSSRHGDGAWASHIDSRGTLWVGGDFTHAVPHGWTSRRWTGGFVRFEQDLDAIAPAVPTGLSVVTDGTWDALSWEPGGEGVTYQVFAIGSGELVTQTTDTAVAVPARPDGTRYVVRALDSDGNISATSNAVVAQPGEISADLIPEASPTRPVQLISPRATWSHSHDAGRPDGWPAVEPFTSTGTAPLGWGTNDVATAFPAAADGTRPLASYYAKSFDLPADAPHQELVVTVRIDDGTAVYLNGKEVLRENLPDGELADRTYATQSVSGNAAPDNTKTVRIPITDLAEGTNTITAEVHSNWTKAPSSTFDLEAVLQ
;
A
#
# COMPACT_ATOMS: atom_id res chain seq x y z
N MET A 1 -16.59 39.44 4.62
CA MET A 1 -16.21 40.88 4.57
C MET A 1 -14.73 41.01 4.90
N ARG A 2 -13.88 41.22 3.89
CA ARG A 2 -12.67 42.06 3.93
C ARG A 2 -12.03 42.07 2.54
N GLU A 3 -12.08 43.25 1.95
CA GLU A 3 -11.47 43.69 0.71
C GLU A 3 -10.03 44.17 0.95
N GLN A 4 -9.25 44.15 -0.15
CA GLN A 4 -8.11 45.02 -0.48
C GLN A 4 -6.80 44.91 0.32
N MET A 5 -5.75 44.42 -0.35
CA MET A 5 -4.71 45.29 -0.95
C MET A 5 -3.71 44.47 -1.76
N ILE A 6 -3.74 44.61 -3.09
CA ILE A 6 -2.65 44.23 -4.00
C ILE A 6 -2.10 45.53 -4.56
N THR A 7 -0.85 45.86 -4.22
CA THR A 7 -0.05 46.83 -4.96
C THR A 7 1.20 46.14 -5.48
N THR A 8 1.20 45.92 -6.78
CA THR A 8 2.30 45.40 -7.58
C THR A 8 3.42 46.43 -7.70
N SER A 9 4.66 46.05 -7.41
CA SER A 9 5.86 46.78 -7.86
C SER A 9 6.79 45.83 -8.63
N THR A 10 6.79 46.00 -9.95
CA THR A 10 7.75 45.40 -10.87
C THR A 10 9.05 46.22 -10.85
N PRO A 11 10.22 45.60 -11.02
CA PRO A 11 11.27 46.27 -11.77
C PRO A 11 11.88 45.41 -12.88
N GLY A 12 11.72 45.90 -14.11
CA GLY A 12 12.83 46.24 -14.99
C GLY A 12 13.78 45.12 -15.44
N ARG A 13 13.46 44.50 -16.59
CA ARG A 13 14.43 43.83 -17.46
C ARG A 13 15.57 44.80 -17.86
N ARG A 14 16.82 44.47 -17.54
CA ARG A 14 17.99 44.94 -18.28
C ARG A 14 18.69 43.77 -18.95
N ARG A 15 18.67 43.77 -20.29
CA ARG A 15 19.50 42.93 -21.15
C ARG A 15 20.94 43.44 -21.08
N HIS A 16 21.91 42.59 -20.77
CA HIS A 16 23.32 42.85 -21.07
C HIS A 16 23.88 41.75 -21.98
N LYS A 17 24.52 42.22 -23.05
CA LYS A 17 25.05 41.46 -24.17
C LYS A 17 26.31 40.72 -23.76
N MET A 18 26.42 39.47 -24.23
CA MET A 18 27.65 38.68 -24.27
C MET A 18 28.80 39.43 -24.96
N ARG A 19 29.99 39.33 -24.37
CA ARG A 19 31.26 39.33 -25.11
C ARG A 19 32.08 38.13 -24.61
N ALA A 20 32.32 37.20 -25.52
CA ALA A 20 33.20 36.06 -25.35
C ALA A 20 34.66 36.53 -25.39
N VAL A 21 35.48 36.02 -24.47
CA VAL A 21 36.94 35.98 -24.59
C VAL A 21 37.33 34.52 -24.37
N ALA A 22 37.90 33.92 -25.42
CA ALA A 22 38.43 32.57 -25.41
C ALA A 22 39.89 32.59 -24.95
N LEU A 23 40.29 31.63 -24.13
CA LEU A 23 41.67 31.16 -24.02
C LEU A 23 41.65 29.65 -23.73
N PRO A 24 42.47 28.82 -24.41
CA PRO A 24 42.42 27.37 -24.29
C PRO A 24 43.39 26.88 -23.21
N ILE A 25 42.99 25.86 -22.45
CA ILE A 25 43.92 25.02 -21.68
C ILE A 25 43.56 23.56 -21.98
N ALA A 26 44.50 22.88 -22.62
CA ALA A 26 44.49 21.44 -22.84
C ALA A 26 45.04 20.74 -21.59
N LEU A 27 44.43 19.62 -21.21
CA LEU A 27 45.14 18.58 -20.45
C LEU A 27 44.58 17.21 -20.81
N ALA A 28 45.50 16.35 -21.24
CA ALA A 28 45.29 14.97 -21.66
C ALA A 28 45.07 14.05 -20.46
N VAL A 29 44.23 13.03 -20.63
CA VAL A 29 44.22 11.84 -19.76
C VAL A 29 44.24 10.60 -20.66
N THR A 30 45.31 9.83 -20.47
CA THR A 30 45.64 8.55 -21.09
C THR A 30 44.77 7.41 -20.55
N THR A 31 44.17 6.63 -21.45
CA THR A 31 43.54 5.33 -21.17
C THR A 31 44.46 4.20 -21.64
N THR A 32 44.85 3.33 -20.71
CA THR A 32 45.63 2.12 -20.99
C THR A 32 44.66 0.95 -21.21
N VAL A 33 44.62 0.43 -22.43
CA VAL A 33 43.94 -0.83 -22.79
C VAL A 33 45.02 -1.89 -22.95
N LEU A 34 44.97 -2.96 -22.16
CA LEU A 34 45.75 -4.17 -22.41
C LEU A 34 44.96 -5.09 -23.35
N ALA A 35 45.46 -5.23 -24.57
CA ALA A 35 45.12 -6.30 -25.49
C ALA A 35 46.11 -7.47 -25.27
N SER A 36 45.62 -8.71 -25.32
CA SER A 36 46.45 -9.86 -25.65
C SER A 36 45.77 -10.65 -26.78
N THR A 37 46.55 -10.89 -27.82
CA THR A 37 46.20 -11.59 -29.05
C THR A 37 46.65 -13.05 -28.97
N GLY A 38 45.85 -13.96 -29.53
CA GLY A 38 46.19 -15.37 -29.72
C GLY A 38 45.48 -15.91 -30.96
N ALA A 39 46.27 -16.35 -31.92
CA ALA A 39 45.96 -16.56 -33.33
C ALA A 39 45.00 -17.71 -33.68
N ALA A 40 44.38 -17.56 -34.86
CA ALA A 40 43.59 -18.57 -35.56
C ALA A 40 44.45 -19.38 -36.55
N ALA A 41 44.16 -20.68 -36.66
CA ALA A 41 44.38 -21.55 -37.81
C ALA A 41 43.27 -22.63 -37.73
N GLY A 42 42.32 -22.73 -38.68
CA GLY A 42 42.48 -23.36 -39.99
C GLY A 42 41.63 -24.65 -40.04
N ARG A 43 40.52 -24.65 -40.78
CA ARG A 43 39.58 -25.78 -40.97
C ARG A 43 40.24 -26.97 -41.71
N PRO A 44 39.69 -28.19 -41.62
CA PRO A 44 38.73 -28.60 -42.68
C PRO A 44 37.51 -29.37 -42.17
N ALA A 45 36.50 -29.42 -43.04
CA ALA A 45 35.25 -30.16 -42.87
C ALA A 45 35.43 -31.65 -43.26
N THR A 46 34.79 -32.54 -42.52
CA THR A 46 34.44 -33.91 -42.92
C THR A 46 33.08 -34.27 -42.33
N GLY A 47 32.17 -34.80 -43.15
CA GLY A 47 30.79 -35.09 -42.77
C GLY A 47 30.53 -36.49 -42.20
N SER A 48 29.41 -36.57 -41.47
CA SER A 48 28.54 -37.73 -41.11
C SER A 48 29.13 -38.87 -40.27
N PRO A 49 28.32 -39.59 -39.44
CA PRO A 49 26.87 -39.74 -39.54
C PRO A 49 26.06 -39.33 -38.30
N ALA A 50 24.77 -39.10 -38.54
CA ALA A 50 23.74 -39.05 -37.52
C ALA A 50 23.70 -40.37 -36.75
N THR A 51 24.00 -40.31 -35.46
CA THR A 51 23.53 -41.31 -34.50
C THR A 51 22.20 -40.82 -33.95
N ASP A 52 21.13 -41.34 -34.54
CA ASP A 52 19.80 -41.38 -33.95
C ASP A 52 19.94 -41.99 -32.54
N THR A 53 20.02 -41.13 -31.54
CA THR A 53 19.75 -41.51 -30.16
C THR A 53 18.32 -41.06 -29.94
N PRO A 54 17.38 -41.97 -29.64
CA PRO A 54 16.04 -41.55 -29.27
C PRO A 54 16.19 -40.60 -28.10
N GLN A 55 15.91 -39.32 -28.34
CA GLN A 55 15.67 -38.37 -27.28
C GLN A 55 14.50 -38.98 -26.51
N ALA A 56 14.79 -39.49 -25.31
CA ALA A 56 13.77 -39.94 -24.39
C ALA A 56 12.84 -38.74 -24.22
N THR A 57 11.68 -38.81 -24.84
CA THR A 57 10.55 -37.94 -24.56
C THR A 57 10.26 -38.15 -23.08
N SER A 58 10.68 -37.19 -22.26
CA SER A 58 10.21 -37.06 -20.89
C SER A 58 8.69 -37.19 -20.95
N PRO A 59 8.06 -38.15 -20.24
CA PRO A 59 6.64 -38.06 -20.01
C PRO A 59 6.36 -36.72 -19.33
N ASP A 60 5.26 -36.10 -19.73
CA ASP A 60 4.91 -34.72 -19.43
C ASP A 60 5.07 -34.33 -17.96
N ALA A 61 5.60 -33.12 -17.79
CA ALA A 61 5.42 -32.30 -16.61
C ALA A 61 3.92 -32.18 -16.28
N THR A 62 3.44 -32.94 -15.30
CA THR A 62 2.00 -32.99 -14.97
C THR A 62 1.48 -31.71 -14.30
N ALA A 63 2.35 -30.81 -13.84
CA ALA A 63 1.99 -29.48 -13.37
C ALA A 63 2.36 -28.40 -14.40
N ALA A 64 1.34 -27.75 -14.97
CA ALA A 64 1.55 -26.64 -15.90
C ALA A 64 2.16 -25.44 -15.16
N LEU A 65 3.16 -24.77 -15.75
CA LEU A 65 3.76 -23.56 -15.18
C LEU A 65 2.67 -22.50 -14.92
N GLY A 66 2.68 -21.92 -13.72
CA GLY A 66 1.64 -21.02 -13.22
C GLY A 66 0.52 -21.71 -12.42
N SER A 67 0.70 -22.99 -12.06
CA SER A 67 -0.18 -23.73 -11.14
C SER A 67 0.38 -23.73 -9.71
N ILE A 68 -0.39 -24.15 -8.71
CA ILE A 68 0.06 -24.18 -7.31
C ILE A 68 1.24 -25.16 -7.08
N SER A 69 1.29 -26.24 -7.87
CA SER A 69 2.37 -27.24 -7.86
C SER A 69 3.54 -26.89 -8.78
N ARG A 70 3.45 -25.75 -9.48
CA ARG A 70 4.56 -25.15 -10.22
C ARG A 70 4.32 -23.64 -10.44
N PRO A 71 4.41 -22.81 -9.38
CA PRO A 71 4.20 -21.37 -9.51
C PRO A 71 5.25 -20.76 -10.44
N ALA A 72 4.85 -19.76 -11.23
CA ALA A 72 5.78 -19.06 -12.11
C ALA A 72 6.40 -17.84 -11.41
N ALA A 73 7.57 -17.40 -11.84
CA ALA A 73 8.17 -16.16 -11.37
C ALA A 73 7.39 -14.92 -11.82
N SER A 74 6.75 -14.98 -12.99
CA SER A 74 5.96 -13.88 -13.53
C SER A 74 4.96 -14.37 -14.58
N CYS A 75 3.93 -13.56 -14.85
CA CYS A 75 3.06 -13.78 -16.00
C CYS A 75 3.86 -13.83 -17.32
N TRP A 76 4.95 -13.06 -17.43
CA TRP A 76 5.82 -13.06 -18.61
C TRP A 76 6.53 -14.40 -18.80
N GLU A 77 7.04 -15.02 -17.74
CA GLU A 77 7.63 -16.35 -17.82
C GLU A 77 6.61 -17.39 -18.34
N ILE A 78 5.37 -17.34 -17.83
CA ILE A 78 4.29 -18.19 -18.34
C ILE A 78 4.12 -17.97 -19.84
N LYS A 79 4.10 -16.72 -20.31
CA LYS A 79 3.92 -16.41 -21.73
C LYS A 79 5.05 -16.96 -22.60
N GLU A 80 6.30 -16.80 -22.15
CA GLU A 80 7.47 -17.24 -22.92
C GLU A 80 7.54 -18.78 -22.99
N GLN A 81 7.20 -19.47 -21.91
CA GLN A 81 7.26 -20.94 -21.85
C GLN A 81 5.97 -21.63 -22.33
N ARG A 82 4.84 -20.93 -22.27
CA ARG A 82 3.51 -21.37 -22.73
C ARG A 82 2.87 -20.28 -23.60
N PRO A 83 3.27 -20.14 -24.88
CA PRO A 83 2.78 -19.07 -25.75
C PRO A 83 1.26 -19.06 -25.94
N ASP A 84 0.61 -20.22 -25.85
CA ASP A 84 -0.85 -20.37 -25.99
C ASP A 84 -1.60 -20.26 -24.65
N ALA A 85 -0.92 -19.92 -23.54
CA ALA A 85 -1.58 -19.70 -22.26
C ALA A 85 -2.59 -18.55 -22.39
N PRO A 86 -3.87 -18.76 -22.03
CA PRO A 86 -4.92 -17.74 -22.11
C PRO A 86 -4.81 -16.74 -20.96
N SER A 87 -5.51 -15.60 -21.09
CA SER A 87 -5.65 -14.68 -19.96
C SER A 87 -6.43 -15.36 -18.83
N GLY A 88 -6.02 -15.16 -17.57
CA GLY A 88 -6.65 -15.87 -16.46
C GLY A 88 -5.90 -15.73 -15.15
N THR A 89 -6.30 -16.52 -14.15
CA THR A 89 -5.65 -16.53 -12.83
C THR A 89 -4.54 -17.56 -12.79
N TYR A 90 -3.35 -17.15 -12.36
CA TYR A 90 -2.16 -17.99 -12.26
C TYR A 90 -1.46 -17.80 -10.91
N TRP A 91 -0.80 -18.85 -10.43
CA TRP A 91 0.04 -18.83 -9.25
C TRP A 91 1.42 -18.26 -9.59
N LEU A 92 1.79 -17.19 -8.90
CA LEU A 92 3.10 -16.57 -9.01
C LEU A 92 3.86 -16.65 -7.69
N TRP A 93 5.18 -16.80 -7.77
CA TRP A 93 6.07 -16.81 -6.63
C TRP A 93 7.46 -16.31 -7.00
N THR A 94 8.07 -15.52 -6.12
CA THR A 94 9.49 -15.16 -6.19
C THR A 94 10.09 -15.24 -4.78
N PRO A 95 11.42 -15.38 -4.65
CA PRO A 95 12.08 -15.30 -3.35
C PRO A 95 11.78 -14.03 -2.55
N LYS A 96 11.49 -12.89 -3.20
CA LYS A 96 11.11 -11.63 -2.54
C LYS A 96 9.60 -11.42 -2.37
N LEU A 97 8.76 -12.15 -3.11
CA LEU A 97 7.32 -12.21 -2.85
C LEU A 97 7.04 -13.10 -1.62
N GLU A 98 7.93 -14.05 -1.37
CA GLU A 98 7.96 -14.96 -0.23
C GLU A 98 6.81 -15.97 -0.20
N VAL A 99 5.56 -15.53 -0.36
CA VAL A 99 4.35 -16.34 -0.39
C VAL A 99 3.87 -16.53 -1.83
N ALA A 100 3.61 -17.77 -2.23
CA ALA A 100 2.99 -18.01 -3.53
C ALA A 100 1.52 -17.61 -3.46
N ASP A 101 1.04 -16.85 -4.45
CA ASP A 101 -0.34 -16.41 -4.50
C ASP A 101 -0.84 -16.30 -5.94
N GLN A 102 -2.15 -16.15 -6.08
CA GLN A 102 -2.84 -16.05 -7.36
C GLN A 102 -2.96 -14.62 -7.83
N PHE A 103 -2.67 -14.41 -9.11
CA PHE A 103 -2.77 -13.13 -9.78
C PHE A 103 -3.48 -13.29 -11.13
N TYR A 104 -4.19 -12.25 -11.57
CA TYR A 104 -4.72 -12.20 -12.92
C TYR A 104 -3.60 -11.83 -13.90
N CYS A 105 -3.31 -12.72 -14.84
CA CYS A 105 -2.41 -12.48 -15.96
C CYS A 105 -3.21 -12.23 -17.25
N ASP A 106 -2.96 -11.09 -17.91
CA ASP A 106 -3.36 -10.89 -19.30
C ASP A 106 -2.25 -11.44 -20.21
N GLN A 107 -2.57 -12.53 -20.90
CA GLN A 107 -1.65 -13.27 -21.77
C GLN A 107 -1.87 -13.01 -23.25
N GLU A 108 -2.88 -12.21 -23.61
CA GLU A 108 -3.32 -12.05 -24.99
C GLU A 108 -2.92 -10.68 -25.54
N THR A 109 -3.01 -9.64 -24.73
CA THR A 109 -2.80 -8.27 -25.21
C THR A 109 -1.31 -7.93 -25.31
N ASP A 110 -0.91 -7.34 -26.45
CA ASP A 110 0.43 -6.81 -26.68
C ASP A 110 1.58 -7.79 -26.34
N GLY A 111 1.38 -9.06 -26.73
CA GLY A 111 2.35 -10.12 -26.50
C GLY A 111 2.32 -10.70 -25.09
N GLY A 112 1.30 -10.40 -24.27
CA GLY A 112 0.99 -11.09 -23.02
C GLY A 112 2.00 -10.90 -21.89
N GLY A 113 1.82 -11.64 -20.80
CA GLY A 113 2.69 -11.60 -19.63
C GLY A 113 2.47 -10.41 -18.69
N TRP A 114 1.30 -9.78 -18.75
CA TRP A 114 0.94 -8.65 -17.90
C TRP A 114 0.25 -9.12 -16.63
N VAL A 115 0.67 -8.64 -15.46
CA VAL A 115 0.00 -8.88 -14.18
C VAL A 115 -0.89 -7.70 -13.82
N LEU A 116 -2.15 -7.95 -13.45
CA LEU A 116 -3.05 -6.91 -12.95
C LEU A 116 -2.64 -6.53 -11.52
N ILE A 117 -2.26 -5.26 -11.33
CA ILE A 117 -1.82 -4.73 -10.04
C ILE A 117 -2.86 -3.82 -9.38
N GLY A 118 -3.86 -3.34 -10.13
CA GLY A 118 -4.99 -2.61 -9.57
C GLY A 118 -6.10 -2.32 -10.56
N ARG A 119 -7.30 -2.04 -10.06
CA ARG A 119 -8.49 -1.68 -10.84
C ARG A 119 -9.38 -0.71 -10.07
N GLY A 120 -10.20 0.08 -10.75
CA GLY A 120 -11.15 1.00 -10.11
C GLY A 120 -11.58 2.16 -11.00
N ARG A 121 -12.57 2.94 -10.56
CA ARG A 121 -13.06 4.13 -11.26
C ARG A 121 -12.69 5.38 -10.44
N GLU A 122 -13.39 5.64 -9.33
CA GLU A 122 -13.18 6.78 -8.43
C GLU A 122 -12.73 6.37 -7.03
N ALA A 123 -12.16 7.31 -6.26
CA ALA A 123 -11.72 7.11 -4.86
C ALA A 123 -10.54 6.14 -4.67
N TRP A 124 -9.57 6.13 -5.60
CA TRP A 124 -8.32 5.41 -5.38
C TRP A 124 -7.58 6.01 -4.19
N ASN A 125 -7.07 5.17 -3.29
CA ASN A 125 -6.20 5.64 -2.23
C ASN A 125 -4.80 5.96 -2.78
N ARG A 126 -4.02 6.68 -1.96
CA ARG A 126 -2.63 7.04 -2.24
C ARG A 126 -1.65 6.15 -1.45
N SER A 127 -2.17 5.14 -0.77
CA SER A 127 -1.39 4.38 0.18
C SER A 127 -0.61 3.28 -0.51
N ASP A 128 0.65 3.17 -0.15
CA ASP A 128 1.50 2.05 -0.57
C ASP A 128 1.13 0.74 0.15
N ALA A 129 0.28 0.80 1.19
CA ALA A 129 -0.36 -0.38 1.76
C ALA A 129 -1.38 -1.06 0.81
N GLY A 130 -1.78 -0.39 -0.29
CA GLY A 130 -2.77 -0.92 -1.23
C GLY A 130 -4.21 -0.82 -0.74
N MET A 131 -5.13 -1.49 -1.44
CA MET A 131 -6.57 -1.51 -1.17
C MET A 131 -7.13 -2.92 -1.36
N GLY A 132 -7.14 -3.71 -0.28
CA GLY A 132 -7.61 -5.08 -0.29
C GLY A 132 -6.51 -6.09 -0.59
N THR A 133 -6.92 -7.33 -0.82
CA THR A 133 -6.04 -8.47 -1.04
C THR A 133 -5.73 -8.67 -2.53
N THR A 134 -4.71 -9.49 -2.84
CA THR A 134 -4.52 -10.09 -4.17
C THR A 134 -5.83 -10.66 -4.72
N ALA A 135 -6.65 -11.22 -3.83
CA ALA A 135 -7.92 -11.78 -4.19
C ALA A 135 -8.97 -10.76 -4.65
N ASP A 136 -9.05 -9.63 -3.96
CA ASP A 136 -9.96 -8.53 -4.32
C ASP A 136 -9.59 -7.89 -5.67
N VAL A 137 -8.29 -7.89 -6.01
CA VAL A 137 -7.78 -7.37 -7.28
C VAL A 137 -8.09 -8.34 -8.43
N ARG A 138 -7.87 -9.66 -8.26
CA ARG A 138 -7.98 -10.65 -9.35
C ARG A 138 -9.39 -11.15 -9.65
N LYS A 139 -10.34 -11.12 -8.70
CA LYS A 139 -11.68 -11.76 -8.87
C LYS A 139 -12.62 -10.94 -9.76
N THR A 140 -12.83 -9.66 -9.44
CA THR A 140 -13.75 -8.78 -10.19
C THR A 140 -12.94 -7.72 -10.92
N ILE A 141 -12.53 -8.05 -12.15
CA ILE A 141 -11.57 -7.22 -12.90
C ILE A 141 -12.24 -6.15 -13.78
N THR A 142 -13.54 -6.25 -14.06
CA THR A 142 -14.33 -5.29 -14.86
C THR A 142 -15.80 -5.28 -14.38
N GLY A 143 -16.64 -4.41 -14.94
CA GLY A 143 -18.04 -4.27 -14.52
C GLY A 143 -18.25 -3.24 -13.40
N PRO A 144 -19.50 -2.84 -13.12
CA PRO A 144 -19.82 -1.94 -12.00
C PRO A 144 -19.33 -2.45 -10.64
N GLY A 145 -19.32 -3.76 -10.42
CA GLY A 145 -18.72 -4.38 -9.22
C GLY A 145 -17.21 -4.14 -9.09
N ALA A 146 -16.53 -3.84 -10.19
CA ALA A 146 -15.11 -3.49 -10.21
C ALA A 146 -14.83 -2.01 -9.90
N PHE A 147 -15.85 -1.13 -9.86
CA PHE A 147 -15.64 0.32 -9.79
C PHE A 147 -15.00 0.79 -8.48
N ALA A 148 -15.33 0.14 -7.37
CA ALA A 148 -14.65 0.38 -6.09
C ALA A 148 -13.16 -0.01 -6.24
N PRO A 149 -12.20 0.89 -5.99
CA PRO A 149 -10.80 0.57 -6.27
C PRO A 149 -10.25 -0.56 -5.41
N ARG A 150 -9.46 -1.42 -6.04
CA ARG A 150 -8.63 -2.44 -5.40
C ARG A 150 -7.23 -2.39 -5.99
N THR A 151 -6.22 -2.40 -5.14
CA THR A 151 -4.81 -2.29 -5.50
C THR A 151 -3.98 -3.23 -4.65
N LEU A 152 -2.99 -3.88 -5.25
CA LEU A 152 -1.96 -4.61 -4.51
C LEU A 152 -1.12 -3.64 -3.67
N SER A 153 -0.56 -4.10 -2.56
CA SER A 153 0.42 -3.30 -1.81
C SER A 153 1.72 -3.12 -2.60
N ALA A 154 2.48 -2.08 -2.28
CA ALA A 154 3.81 -1.87 -2.84
C ALA A 154 4.76 -3.03 -2.52
N GLU A 155 4.62 -3.63 -1.33
CA GLU A 155 5.35 -4.83 -0.91
C GLU A 155 5.12 -6.00 -1.87
N VAL A 156 3.86 -6.33 -2.18
CA VAL A 156 3.53 -7.41 -3.13
C VAL A 156 4.08 -7.10 -4.54
N ILE A 157 3.95 -5.85 -5.00
CA ILE A 157 4.42 -5.46 -6.33
C ILE A 157 5.96 -5.53 -6.41
N ASN A 158 6.67 -5.06 -5.38
CA ASN A 158 8.12 -5.17 -5.30
C ASN A 158 8.59 -6.62 -5.17
N GLY A 159 7.82 -7.46 -4.46
CA GLY A 159 8.01 -8.91 -4.40
C GLY A 159 7.94 -9.55 -5.80
N LEU A 160 6.93 -9.18 -6.61
CA LEU A 160 6.83 -9.63 -8.00
C LEU A 160 8.01 -9.19 -8.88
N TYR A 161 8.70 -8.11 -8.52
CA TYR A 161 9.91 -7.66 -9.23
C TYR A 161 11.18 -8.39 -8.78
N ASN A 162 11.15 -9.11 -7.66
CA ASN A 162 12.27 -9.90 -7.15
C ASN A 162 13.59 -9.11 -7.01
N GLY A 163 13.51 -7.85 -6.57
CA GLY A 163 14.66 -6.95 -6.43
C GLY A 163 15.07 -6.22 -7.71
N GLU A 164 14.42 -6.49 -8.84
CA GLU A 164 14.52 -5.66 -10.03
C GLU A 164 13.89 -4.29 -9.81
N ARG A 165 14.43 -3.28 -10.49
CA ARG A 165 13.98 -1.90 -10.29
C ARG A 165 12.57 -1.68 -10.84
N ALA A 166 11.74 -0.96 -10.10
CA ALA A 166 10.38 -0.59 -10.55
C ALA A 166 10.39 0.32 -11.79
N ASP A 167 11.34 1.25 -11.89
CA ASP A 167 11.52 2.13 -13.06
C ASP A 167 12.06 1.42 -14.31
N ALA A 168 12.43 0.15 -14.21
CA ALA A 168 12.75 -0.71 -15.36
C ALA A 168 11.52 -1.46 -15.92
N GLN A 169 10.41 -1.48 -15.18
CA GLN A 169 9.21 -2.26 -15.54
C GLN A 169 8.30 -1.49 -16.51
N GLN A 170 7.57 -2.23 -17.35
CA GLN A 170 6.59 -1.64 -18.28
C GLN A 170 5.23 -1.46 -17.63
N MET A 171 4.64 -0.27 -17.73
CA MET A 171 3.30 0.03 -17.24
C MET A 171 2.27 0.08 -18.36
N ARG A 172 1.10 -0.49 -18.07
CA ARG A 172 -0.06 -0.48 -18.97
C ARG A 172 -1.33 -0.08 -18.22
N LEU A 173 -2.09 0.85 -18.78
CA LEU A 173 -3.45 1.16 -18.32
C LEU A 173 -4.44 0.80 -19.43
N ARG A 174 -5.53 0.14 -19.04
CA ARG A 174 -6.71 -0.06 -19.89
C ARG A 174 -7.85 0.77 -19.33
N ARG A 175 -8.26 1.81 -20.05
CA ARG A 175 -9.18 2.86 -19.57
C ARG A 175 -10.43 2.93 -20.41
N ALA A 176 -11.61 3.02 -19.80
CA ALA A 176 -12.86 3.19 -20.53
C ALA A 176 -12.88 4.51 -21.33
N LEU A 177 -13.46 4.48 -22.54
CA LEU A 177 -13.68 5.64 -23.41
C LEU A 177 -15.16 6.03 -23.54
N ASP A 178 -16.06 5.28 -22.91
CA ASP A 178 -17.49 5.57 -22.89
C ASP A 178 -18.13 5.05 -21.61
N GLY A 179 -19.32 5.57 -21.30
CA GLY A 179 -20.08 5.18 -20.11
C GLY A 179 -20.64 3.76 -20.15
N THR A 180 -20.63 3.07 -21.28
CA THR A 180 -21.11 1.68 -21.41
C THR A 180 -20.01 0.66 -21.14
N GLY A 181 -18.74 1.07 -21.17
CA GLY A 181 -17.59 0.17 -21.03
C GLY A 181 -17.31 -0.66 -22.28
N THR A 182 -17.80 -0.25 -23.45
CA THR A 182 -17.63 -1.02 -24.70
C THR A 182 -16.36 -0.63 -25.45
N ASN A 183 -15.92 0.63 -25.37
CA ASN A 183 -14.67 1.11 -25.96
C ASN A 183 -13.62 1.40 -24.89
N TRP A 184 -12.36 1.07 -25.22
CA TRP A 184 -11.23 1.16 -24.30
C TRP A 184 -10.03 1.82 -24.98
N GLN A 185 -9.23 2.51 -24.18
CA GLN A 185 -7.93 3.05 -24.55
C GLN A 185 -6.82 2.30 -23.85
N GLU A 186 -5.78 1.97 -24.60
CA GLU A 186 -4.55 1.38 -24.12
C GLU A 186 -3.49 2.47 -23.94
N THR A 187 -3.06 2.66 -22.69
CA THR A 187 -1.99 3.60 -22.35
C THR A 187 -0.75 2.83 -21.94
N ARG A 188 0.43 3.21 -22.44
CA ARG A 188 1.72 2.70 -21.94
C ARG A 188 2.54 3.86 -21.42
N TYR A 189 3.28 3.62 -20.34
CA TYR A 189 4.27 4.57 -19.87
C TYR A 189 5.42 3.85 -19.17
N ALA A 190 6.53 4.55 -19.05
CA ALA A 190 7.67 4.13 -18.24
C ALA A 190 8.04 5.29 -17.32
N TYR A 191 8.44 4.98 -16.09
CA TYR A 191 8.98 5.99 -15.21
C TYR A 191 10.33 6.50 -15.74
N SER A 192 10.66 7.73 -15.37
CA SER A 192 12.02 8.23 -15.43
C SER A 192 12.86 7.55 -14.34
N SER A 193 14.19 7.67 -14.45
CA SER A 193 15.11 7.13 -13.45
C SER A 193 14.84 7.76 -12.07
N GLY A 194 14.72 6.94 -11.03
CA GLY A 194 14.59 7.41 -9.64
C GLY A 194 13.59 6.62 -8.78
N MET A 195 12.93 5.60 -9.34
CA MET A 195 12.05 4.69 -8.60
C MET A 195 12.64 3.27 -8.63
N PRO A 196 13.67 2.95 -7.84
CA PRO A 196 14.15 1.59 -7.75
C PRO A 196 13.10 0.67 -7.10
N THR A 197 12.25 1.18 -6.20
CA THR A 197 11.08 0.47 -5.65
C THR A 197 9.76 1.06 -6.17
N TRP A 198 8.72 0.23 -6.21
CA TRP A 198 7.37 0.62 -6.56
C TRP A 198 6.73 1.40 -5.42
N SER A 199 6.01 2.44 -5.80
CA SER A 199 5.00 3.12 -4.99
C SER A 199 3.90 3.65 -5.91
N TRP A 200 2.68 3.75 -5.39
CA TRP A 200 1.48 3.89 -6.21
C TRP A 200 1.30 5.26 -6.84
N PRO A 201 1.37 5.44 -8.18
CA PRO A 201 1.41 6.76 -8.85
C PRO A 201 0.23 7.71 -8.60
N ALA A 202 -0.90 7.20 -8.14
CA ALA A 202 -2.03 8.00 -7.67
C ALA A 202 -1.66 8.87 -6.44
N ALA A 203 -0.62 8.46 -5.69
CA ALA A 203 0.08 9.24 -4.68
C ALA A 203 1.06 10.26 -5.27
N HIS A 204 1.44 10.15 -6.55
CA HIS A 204 2.66 10.74 -7.11
C HIS A 204 2.49 12.07 -7.84
N GLY A 205 1.27 12.61 -7.94
CA GLY A 205 1.05 13.95 -8.50
C GLY A 205 1.82 14.19 -9.81
N ALA A 206 2.41 15.38 -9.97
CA ALA A 206 3.17 15.81 -11.14
C ALA A 206 4.63 15.30 -11.17
N GLU A 207 5.10 14.61 -10.13
CA GLU A 207 6.52 14.67 -9.75
C GLU A 207 7.26 13.34 -9.79
N THR A 208 6.61 12.31 -10.36
CA THR A 208 7.24 11.07 -10.77
C THR A 208 7.32 11.10 -12.28
N PRO A 209 8.39 11.70 -12.83
CA PRO A 209 8.42 12.03 -14.24
C PRO A 209 8.31 10.72 -15.02
N VAL A 210 7.42 10.67 -16.01
CA VAL A 210 7.37 9.57 -16.95
C VAL A 210 8.31 9.88 -18.10
N LYS A 211 9.09 8.91 -18.55
CA LYS A 211 10.03 9.06 -19.68
C LYS A 211 9.29 9.33 -20.99
N GLY A 212 8.07 8.81 -21.10
CA GLY A 212 7.20 8.90 -22.26
C GLY A 212 5.88 8.20 -21.99
N VAL A 213 4.83 8.61 -22.70
CA VAL A 213 3.52 7.96 -22.66
C VAL A 213 3.08 7.68 -24.08
N THR A 214 2.46 6.54 -24.32
CA THR A 214 1.80 6.23 -25.60
C THR A 214 0.32 5.92 -25.36
N PHE A 215 -0.56 6.43 -26.23
CA PHE A 215 -1.99 6.13 -26.23
C PHE A 215 -2.31 5.41 -27.54
N ASP A 216 -2.80 4.17 -27.47
CA ASP A 216 -3.13 3.34 -28.63
C ASP A 216 -1.98 3.28 -29.66
N GLY A 217 -0.74 3.18 -29.16
CA GLY A 217 0.49 3.16 -29.97
C GLY A 217 1.03 4.54 -30.41
N ALA A 218 0.26 5.63 -30.26
CA ALA A 218 0.71 6.98 -30.59
C ALA A 218 1.53 7.60 -29.44
N THR A 219 2.74 8.08 -29.73
CA THR A 219 3.65 8.63 -28.71
C THR A 219 3.35 10.09 -28.39
N ALA A 220 3.23 10.40 -27.10
CA ALA A 220 3.07 11.73 -26.53
C ALA A 220 4.40 12.28 -26.02
N ALA A 221 4.57 13.62 -26.09
CA ALA A 221 5.65 14.26 -25.35
C ALA A 221 5.32 14.22 -23.85
N ALA A 222 6.28 13.79 -23.03
CA ALA A 222 6.17 13.83 -21.57
C ALA A 222 6.47 15.25 -21.05
N GLY A 223 5.59 15.79 -20.20
CA GLY A 223 5.80 17.07 -19.50
C GLY A 223 6.23 16.89 -18.04
N SER A 224 6.70 17.97 -17.41
CA SER A 224 7.18 18.01 -16.01
C SER A 224 6.11 17.80 -14.94
N ASN A 225 4.84 17.75 -15.37
CA ASN A 225 3.71 17.37 -14.56
C ASN A 225 3.12 16.16 -15.27
N THR A 226 2.93 15.03 -14.59
CA THR A 226 2.35 13.76 -15.08
C THR A 226 1.07 13.96 -15.90
N VAL A 227 1.29 14.38 -17.14
CA VAL A 227 0.36 14.74 -18.20
C VAL A 227 1.16 14.55 -19.49
N GLY A 228 1.02 13.37 -20.09
CA GLY A 228 1.45 13.16 -21.47
C GLY A 228 0.41 13.76 -22.41
N TRP A 229 0.85 14.53 -23.41
CA TRP A 229 -0.01 15.04 -24.49
C TRP A 229 0.55 14.63 -25.86
N VAL A 230 -0.32 14.13 -26.74
CA VAL A 230 0.00 14.05 -28.17
C VAL A 230 -0.55 15.31 -28.86
N GLY A 231 0.33 16.19 -29.35
CA GLY A 231 -0.04 17.38 -30.14
C GLY A 231 -0.67 18.54 -29.35
N THR A 232 -1.28 19.49 -30.07
CA THR A 232 -1.97 20.65 -29.48
C THR A 232 -3.41 20.26 -29.08
N GLN A 233 -3.63 19.93 -27.80
CA GLN A 233 -4.95 19.74 -27.17
C GLN A 233 -5.91 18.74 -27.84
N GLN A 234 -5.60 17.45 -27.84
CA GLN A 234 -6.62 16.41 -28.00
C GLN A 234 -6.93 15.75 -26.64
N SER A 235 -8.16 15.91 -26.16
CA SER A 235 -8.58 15.68 -24.78
C SER A 235 -8.65 14.21 -24.33
N ILE A 236 -8.75 13.27 -25.27
CA ILE A 236 -8.72 11.81 -25.01
C ILE A 236 -7.29 11.25 -24.95
N ALA A 237 -6.29 11.94 -25.50
CA ALA A 237 -4.87 11.56 -25.43
C ALA A 237 -4.20 12.28 -24.25
N SER A 238 -4.81 12.16 -23.07
CA SER A 238 -4.36 12.77 -21.84
C SER A 238 -4.38 11.76 -20.69
N LEU A 239 -3.39 11.87 -19.81
CA LEU A 239 -3.30 11.08 -18.58
C LEU A 239 -3.14 12.05 -17.42
N TYR A 240 -4.19 12.23 -16.62
CA TYR A 240 -4.13 13.03 -15.40
C TYR A 240 -4.08 12.12 -14.19
N THR A 241 -2.95 12.17 -13.48
CA THR A 241 -2.79 11.53 -12.15
C THR A 241 -2.89 12.52 -10.99
N ARG A 242 -2.84 13.83 -11.29
CA ARG A 242 -2.86 14.92 -10.30
C ARG A 242 -4.26 15.49 -10.15
N ILE A 243 -4.88 15.29 -8.99
CA ILE A 243 -6.06 16.09 -8.56
C ILE A 243 -5.71 16.82 -7.27
N ASN A 244 -5.78 18.15 -7.30
CA ASN A 244 -5.60 18.98 -6.10
C ASN A 244 -6.62 18.56 -5.03
N ALA A 245 -6.14 18.40 -3.80
CA ALA A 245 -6.83 17.83 -2.63
C ALA A 245 -8.16 18.50 -2.21
N TYR A 246 -8.61 19.56 -2.88
CA TYR A 246 -9.80 20.31 -2.48
C TYR A 246 -11.11 19.85 -3.14
N THR A 247 -11.07 18.90 -4.09
CA THR A 247 -12.29 18.55 -4.86
C THR A 247 -12.53 17.04 -5.02
N TYR A 248 -11.48 16.20 -4.98
CA TYR A 248 -11.61 14.74 -4.94
C TYR A 248 -10.52 14.15 -4.04
N ASN A 249 -10.93 13.43 -2.99
CA ASN A 249 -10.04 12.83 -1.98
C ASN A 249 -9.41 11.49 -2.45
N GLY A 250 -8.85 11.44 -3.65
CA GLY A 250 -8.14 10.27 -4.18
C GLY A 250 -7.38 10.60 -5.47
N GLY A 251 -6.27 9.91 -5.73
CA GLY A 251 -5.66 9.97 -7.07
C GLY A 251 -6.59 9.32 -8.10
N THR A 252 -6.50 9.68 -9.38
CA THR A 252 -7.33 9.03 -10.43
C THR A 252 -6.54 8.92 -11.73
N TRP A 253 -7.07 8.16 -12.69
CA TRP A 253 -6.48 7.98 -14.02
C TRP A 253 -7.35 8.66 -15.09
N ALA A 254 -7.50 9.98 -14.97
CA ALA A 254 -8.53 10.70 -15.69
C ALA A 254 -8.18 11.10 -17.13
N HIS A 255 -9.23 11.27 -17.93
CA HIS A 255 -9.21 12.03 -19.18
C HIS A 255 -9.54 13.50 -18.90
N HIS A 256 -9.06 14.41 -19.76
CA HIS A 256 -9.39 15.82 -19.67
C HIS A 256 -10.92 16.06 -19.72
N LYS A 257 -11.44 17.10 -19.03
CA LYS A 257 -12.88 17.43 -19.07
C LYS A 257 -13.45 17.66 -20.47
N THR A 258 -12.65 18.16 -21.40
CA THR A 258 -13.12 18.40 -22.78
C THR A 258 -13.05 17.15 -23.65
N ALA A 259 -12.78 15.98 -23.07
CA ALA A 259 -12.88 14.70 -23.76
C ALA A 259 -14.35 14.41 -24.05
N ALA A 260 -14.69 14.26 -25.33
CA ALA A 260 -16.02 13.83 -25.73
C ALA A 260 -16.12 12.31 -25.51
N LEU A 261 -16.60 11.91 -24.33
CA LEU A 261 -16.77 10.52 -23.94
C LEU A 261 -18.28 10.20 -23.88
N PRO A 262 -18.83 9.47 -24.88
CA PRO A 262 -20.25 9.15 -24.93
C PRO A 262 -20.73 8.43 -23.66
N GLY A 263 -21.90 8.78 -23.14
CA GLY A 263 -22.50 8.09 -21.99
C GLY A 263 -21.84 8.35 -20.63
N ALA A 264 -20.80 9.17 -20.55
CA ALA A 264 -20.20 9.57 -19.27
C ALA A 264 -21.24 10.29 -18.39
N SER A 265 -21.42 9.84 -17.15
CA SER A 265 -22.46 10.38 -16.25
C SER A 265 -22.12 10.12 -14.78
N THR A 266 -23.03 10.47 -13.87
CA THR A 266 -22.92 10.13 -12.44
C THR A 266 -23.59 8.79 -12.08
N ALA A 267 -24.12 8.07 -13.07
CA ALA A 267 -24.80 6.80 -12.84
C ALA A 267 -23.84 5.75 -12.24
N SER A 268 -24.36 4.91 -11.35
CA SER A 268 -23.56 3.90 -10.64
C SER A 268 -23.01 2.82 -11.56
N ASP A 269 -23.60 2.65 -12.75
CA ASP A 269 -23.20 1.70 -13.79
C ASP A 269 -22.36 2.33 -14.92
N SER A 270 -22.19 3.65 -14.93
CA SER A 270 -21.43 4.33 -15.99
C SER A 270 -19.93 4.06 -15.88
N TYR A 271 -19.30 3.47 -16.89
CA TYR A 271 -17.85 3.24 -16.87
C TYR A 271 -17.01 4.52 -16.88
N VAL A 272 -17.60 5.69 -17.10
CA VAL A 272 -16.94 6.98 -17.02
C VAL A 272 -17.75 7.90 -16.12
N TYR A 273 -17.24 8.13 -14.91
CA TYR A 273 -17.86 9.04 -13.97
C TYR A 273 -17.61 10.50 -14.37
N HIS A 274 -18.69 11.28 -14.47
CA HIS A 274 -18.66 12.72 -14.74
C HIS A 274 -19.81 13.46 -14.06
N SER A 275 -19.48 14.38 -13.15
CA SER A 275 -20.43 15.22 -12.38
C SER A 275 -20.45 16.70 -12.78
N GLY A 276 -19.92 17.06 -13.95
CA GLY A 276 -19.77 18.47 -14.37
C GLY A 276 -18.48 19.15 -13.89
N GLY A 277 -17.55 18.37 -13.33
CA GLY A 277 -16.25 18.83 -12.82
C GLY A 277 -15.14 18.95 -13.88
N TRP A 278 -13.88 19.06 -13.41
CA TRP A 278 -12.72 19.33 -14.28
C TRP A 278 -12.13 18.10 -14.99
N LEU A 279 -12.62 16.89 -14.74
CA LEU A 279 -12.07 15.64 -15.27
C LEU A 279 -13.18 14.61 -15.53
N ASN A 280 -12.94 13.74 -16.51
CA ASN A 280 -13.71 12.52 -16.72
C ASN A 280 -12.95 11.36 -16.08
N VAL A 281 -13.60 10.61 -15.18
CA VAL A 281 -12.95 9.54 -14.40
C VAL A 281 -13.35 8.19 -14.97
N PRO A 282 -12.52 7.57 -15.83
CA PRO A 282 -12.82 6.26 -16.40
C PRO A 282 -12.53 5.14 -15.40
N PHE A 283 -13.31 4.07 -15.48
CA PHE A 283 -12.88 2.79 -14.95
C PHE A 283 -11.57 2.39 -15.64
N THR A 284 -10.60 2.02 -14.83
CA THR A 284 -9.22 1.79 -15.24
C THR A 284 -8.70 0.50 -14.62
N GLN A 285 -8.06 -0.32 -15.45
CA GLN A 285 -7.21 -1.43 -15.02
C GLN A 285 -5.75 -1.04 -15.17
N VAL A 286 -4.92 -1.39 -14.18
CA VAL A 286 -3.49 -1.07 -14.10
C VAL A 286 -2.70 -2.38 -14.12
N PHE A 287 -1.82 -2.51 -15.10
CA PHE A 287 -1.00 -3.70 -15.30
C PHE A 287 0.49 -3.37 -15.23
N SER A 288 1.26 -4.30 -14.67
CA SER A 288 2.72 -4.33 -14.73
C SER A 288 3.21 -5.53 -15.53
N ARG A 289 4.45 -5.46 -16.00
CA ARG A 289 5.10 -6.56 -16.73
C ARG A 289 6.48 -6.90 -16.18
N PRO A 290 6.57 -7.49 -14.97
CA PRO A 290 7.82 -8.06 -14.48
C PRO A 290 8.35 -9.10 -15.46
N LYS A 291 9.62 -8.97 -15.84
CA LYS A 291 10.32 -9.97 -16.68
C LYS A 291 11.28 -10.79 -15.85
N VAL A 292 10.73 -11.46 -14.84
CA VAL A 292 11.45 -12.32 -13.91
C VAL A 292 11.24 -13.77 -14.30
N THR A 293 12.30 -14.58 -14.29
CA THR A 293 12.23 -16.03 -14.57
C THR A 293 12.73 -16.82 -13.37
N SER A 294 12.07 -17.94 -13.10
CA SER A 294 12.39 -18.81 -11.97
C SER A 294 13.78 -19.45 -12.10
N SER A 295 14.27 -19.61 -13.33
CA SER A 295 15.63 -20.05 -13.66
C SER A 295 16.75 -19.09 -13.20
N ALA A 296 16.43 -17.84 -12.88
CA ALA A 296 17.40 -16.86 -12.39
C ALA A 296 17.53 -16.85 -10.85
N PHE A 297 16.67 -17.60 -10.15
CA PHE A 297 16.69 -17.63 -8.70
C PHE A 297 17.89 -18.40 -8.17
N VAL A 298 18.45 -17.92 -7.05
CA VAL A 298 19.53 -18.61 -6.36
C VAL A 298 19.03 -19.95 -5.88
N ALA A 299 19.76 -21.01 -6.20
CA ALA A 299 19.43 -22.36 -5.77
C ALA A 299 19.43 -22.49 -4.25
N VAL A 300 18.51 -23.27 -3.71
CA VAL A 300 18.53 -23.63 -2.28
C VAL A 300 19.84 -24.37 -1.99
N PRO A 301 20.68 -23.86 -1.06
CA PRO A 301 21.98 -24.44 -0.78
C PRO A 301 21.83 -25.75 0.02
N GLU A 302 22.92 -26.52 0.12
CA GLU A 302 22.94 -27.84 0.76
C GLU A 302 22.54 -27.82 2.24
N GLU A 303 22.87 -26.73 2.93
CA GLU A 303 22.49 -26.45 4.31
C GLU A 303 21.03 -25.99 4.48
N GLY A 304 20.31 -25.74 3.38
CA GLY A 304 18.94 -25.23 3.38
C GLY A 304 18.83 -23.70 3.52
N LEU A 305 17.60 -23.20 3.67
CA LEU A 305 17.34 -21.77 3.83
C LEU A 305 17.29 -21.42 5.33
N ALA A 306 17.89 -20.28 5.68
CA ALA A 306 17.79 -19.72 7.02
C ALA A 306 16.38 -19.21 7.34
N GLU A 307 16.09 -19.04 8.63
CA GLU A 307 14.89 -18.35 9.09
C GLU A 307 14.87 -16.89 8.58
N ALA A 308 13.67 -16.37 8.31
CA ALA A 308 13.43 -14.97 8.03
C ALA A 308 12.33 -14.48 8.98
N ARG A 309 12.53 -13.31 9.59
CA ARG A 309 11.60 -12.75 10.57
C ARG A 309 11.21 -11.36 10.11
N ASN A 310 9.96 -11.01 10.32
CA ASN A 310 9.53 -9.64 10.15
C ASN A 310 10.23 -8.75 11.16
N LYS A 311 10.60 -7.56 10.71
CA LYS A 311 11.04 -6.51 11.64
C LYS A 311 9.81 -5.99 12.37
N ALA A 312 9.83 -6.06 13.69
CA ALA A 312 8.79 -5.49 14.54
C ALA A 312 8.75 -3.96 14.38
N VAL A 313 7.88 -3.46 13.50
CA VAL A 313 7.51 -2.04 13.42
C VAL A 313 6.21 -1.84 14.23
N VAL A 314 5.34 -0.92 13.86
CA VAL A 314 4.02 -0.72 14.48
C VAL A 314 2.94 -1.17 13.51
N ARG A 315 1.78 -1.54 14.03
CA ARG A 315 0.63 -1.96 13.21
C ARG A 315 0.09 -0.82 12.33
N ASP A 316 -0.43 -1.17 11.16
CA ASP A 316 -0.94 -0.19 10.17
C ASP A 316 -2.14 0.63 10.65
N GLY A 317 -2.98 0.03 11.51
CA GLY A 317 -4.13 0.71 12.08
C GLY A 317 -3.90 1.08 13.54
N SER A 318 -4.52 2.18 13.97
CA SER A 318 -4.41 2.64 15.36
C SER A 318 -5.12 1.70 16.33
N LEU A 319 -4.75 1.79 17.61
CA LEU A 319 -5.62 1.38 18.70
C LEU A 319 -6.89 2.22 18.75
N LYS A 320 -7.89 1.70 19.45
CA LYS A 320 -9.06 2.49 19.84
C LYS A 320 -8.70 3.32 21.07
N ASN A 321 -8.90 4.63 20.99
CA ASN A 321 -8.77 5.51 22.13
C ASN A 321 -10.14 5.62 22.83
N PRO A 322 -10.27 5.15 24.08
CA PRO A 322 -11.51 5.33 24.83
C PRO A 322 -11.70 6.76 25.34
N TRP A 323 -10.60 7.53 25.37
CA TRP A 323 -10.55 8.95 25.71
C TRP A 323 -9.51 9.67 24.86
N GLY A 324 -9.71 10.97 24.69
CA GLY A 324 -8.76 11.88 24.06
C GLY A 324 -8.91 13.30 24.58
N VAL A 325 -8.06 14.21 24.09
CA VAL A 325 -8.09 15.63 24.44
C VAL A 325 -8.61 16.48 23.28
N THR A 326 -9.23 17.61 23.61
CA THR A 326 -9.73 18.56 22.62
C THR A 326 -9.82 19.98 23.15
N GLY A 327 -10.17 20.90 22.24
CA GLY A 327 -10.26 22.34 22.49
C GLY A 327 -8.88 22.97 22.58
N ARG A 328 -8.62 24.05 21.85
CA ARG A 328 -7.34 24.79 21.92
C ARG A 328 -7.54 26.08 22.71
N SER A 329 -6.65 26.36 23.67
CA SER A 329 -6.69 27.63 24.39
C SER A 329 -6.49 28.78 23.39
N PRO A 330 -7.31 29.85 23.45
CA PRO A 330 -7.18 30.98 22.54
C PRO A 330 -5.95 31.84 22.79
N LEU A 331 -5.24 31.59 23.91
CA LEU A 331 -4.01 32.29 24.31
C LEU A 331 -2.82 31.97 23.38
N PHE A 332 -2.87 30.83 22.68
CA PHE A 332 -1.81 30.34 21.81
C PHE A 332 -2.43 29.95 20.46
N ARG A 333 -2.01 30.61 19.37
CA ARG A 333 -2.68 30.52 18.05
C ARG A 333 -1.75 30.27 16.86
N ASP A 334 -0.48 30.01 17.11
CA ASP A 334 0.45 29.67 16.04
C ASP A 334 0.32 28.19 15.67
N ASN A 335 0.94 27.81 14.54
CA ASN A 335 1.00 26.41 14.10
C ASN A 335 1.83 25.51 15.04
N LEU A 336 2.53 26.10 16.01
CA LEU A 336 3.29 25.42 17.06
C LEU A 336 2.44 25.08 18.30
N ASP A 337 1.13 25.39 18.30
CA ASP A 337 0.29 25.41 19.51
C ASP A 337 -0.87 24.40 19.45
N VAL A 338 -0.57 23.17 19.04
CA VAL A 338 -1.55 22.08 18.88
C VAL A 338 -1.99 21.44 20.20
N GLU A 339 -3.08 20.66 20.15
CA GLU A 339 -3.64 19.98 21.32
C GLU A 339 -2.61 19.14 22.08
N VAL A 340 -1.81 18.29 21.43
CA VAL A 340 -0.80 17.45 22.12
C VAL A 340 0.60 17.69 21.55
N GLN A 341 1.55 17.96 22.44
CA GLN A 341 2.96 18.28 22.13
C GLN A 341 3.97 17.59 23.04
N ALA A 342 3.53 16.97 24.14
CA ALA A 342 4.41 16.30 25.07
C ALA A 342 3.81 14.98 25.54
N PHE A 343 4.67 13.99 25.71
CA PHE A 343 4.38 12.74 26.38
C PHE A 343 5.44 12.48 27.44
N GLY A 344 5.04 11.84 28.55
CA GLY A 344 5.96 11.32 29.55
C GLY A 344 5.37 10.06 30.17
N GLU A 345 6.11 8.95 30.16
CA GLU A 345 5.63 7.68 30.68
C GLU A 345 6.23 7.39 32.06
N ASP A 346 5.37 7.09 33.05
CA ASP A 346 5.78 6.42 34.27
C ASP A 346 5.80 4.91 34.03
N LYS A 347 6.95 4.42 33.57
CA LYS A 347 7.18 3.01 33.22
C LYS A 347 6.88 2.05 34.38
N ALA A 348 7.00 2.51 35.63
CA ALA A 348 6.77 1.68 36.80
C ALA A 348 5.27 1.44 37.07
N THR A 349 4.42 2.39 36.70
CA THR A 349 2.98 2.33 36.96
C THR A 349 2.13 2.18 35.71
N GLY A 350 2.72 2.32 34.51
CA GLY A 350 2.01 2.31 33.24
C GLY A 350 1.12 3.53 33.04
N ILE A 351 1.53 4.70 33.55
CA ILE A 351 0.80 5.96 33.35
C ILE A 351 1.46 6.76 32.23
N MET A 352 0.66 7.22 31.27
CA MET A 352 1.07 8.17 30.23
C MET A 352 0.55 9.57 30.57
N TYR A 353 1.46 10.51 30.80
CA TYR A 353 1.16 11.93 30.92
C TYR A 353 1.16 12.56 29.53
N VAL A 354 0.12 13.34 29.23
CA VAL A 354 -0.09 13.98 27.93
C VAL A 354 -0.21 15.49 28.14
N GLY A 355 0.67 16.24 27.48
CA GLY A 355 0.76 17.70 27.58
C GLY A 355 0.58 18.40 26.24
N GLY A 356 0.09 19.64 26.27
CA GLY A 356 -0.04 20.48 25.08
C GLY A 356 -0.94 21.68 25.31
N ASN A 357 -1.62 22.15 24.26
CA ASN A 357 -2.51 23.32 24.29
C ASN A 357 -4.01 22.95 24.38
N PHE A 358 -4.34 21.81 25.00
CA PHE A 358 -5.73 21.37 25.10
C PHE A 358 -6.49 21.97 26.29
N THR A 359 -7.83 22.00 26.25
CA THR A 359 -8.67 22.50 27.36
C THR A 359 -9.62 21.48 27.97
N THR A 360 -9.81 20.35 27.30
CA THR A 360 -10.88 19.40 27.60
C THR A 360 -10.40 17.96 27.38
N VAL A 361 -10.84 17.04 28.24
CA VAL A 361 -10.74 15.59 28.04
C VAL A 361 -12.15 15.03 27.80
N GLN A 362 -12.34 14.14 26.82
CA GLN A 362 -13.65 13.57 26.48
C GLN A 362 -13.55 12.17 25.85
N ARG A 363 -14.65 11.42 25.80
CA ARG A 363 -14.68 10.04 25.26
C ARG A 363 -14.85 9.95 23.75
N ASP A 364 -15.58 10.88 23.15
CA ASP A 364 -15.96 10.83 21.74
C ASP A 364 -16.19 12.21 21.14
N SER A 365 -16.47 12.28 19.84
CA SER A 365 -16.75 13.53 19.12
C SER A 365 -18.03 14.26 19.55
N SER A 366 -18.95 13.59 20.25
CA SER A 366 -20.16 14.20 20.83
C SER A 366 -19.93 14.82 22.21
N ALA A 367 -18.68 14.82 22.68
CA ALA A 367 -18.30 15.34 24.00
C ALA A 367 -18.97 14.59 25.16
N THR A 368 -19.20 13.27 25.00
CA THR A 368 -19.64 12.41 26.09
C THR A 368 -18.62 12.43 27.24
N ASP A 369 -19.11 12.57 28.46
CA ASP A 369 -18.34 12.68 29.71
C ASP A 369 -17.22 13.74 29.67
N ALA A 370 -17.39 14.78 28.86
CA ALA A 370 -16.39 15.83 28.72
C ALA A 370 -16.14 16.55 30.06
N ALA A 371 -14.86 16.74 30.37
CA ALA A 371 -14.41 17.43 31.57
C ALA A 371 -13.36 18.49 31.24
N THR A 372 -13.44 19.63 31.91
CA THR A 372 -12.41 20.67 31.82
C THR A 372 -11.14 20.17 32.47
N GLN A 373 -10.09 20.03 31.68
CA GLN A 373 -8.72 19.77 32.12
C GLN A 373 -7.82 20.45 31.11
N GLN A 374 -7.06 21.45 31.56
CA GLN A 374 -6.24 22.26 30.67
C GLN A 374 -4.79 21.77 30.70
N PHE A 375 -4.17 21.76 29.53
CA PHE A 375 -2.73 21.66 29.25
C PHE A 375 -2.00 20.38 29.65
N LEU A 376 -2.43 19.64 30.68
CA LEU A 376 -1.79 18.43 31.17
C LEU A 376 -2.82 17.44 31.74
N ALA A 377 -2.75 16.18 31.33
CA ALA A 377 -3.65 15.10 31.75
C ALA A 377 -2.88 13.78 31.83
N ALA A 378 -3.44 12.78 32.53
CA ALA A 378 -2.86 11.45 32.65
C ALA A 378 -3.83 10.38 32.15
N PHE A 379 -3.28 9.35 31.50
CA PHE A 379 -4.00 8.22 30.93
C PHE A 379 -3.29 6.92 31.31
N ASP A 380 -4.04 5.84 31.43
CA ASP A 380 -3.46 4.50 31.51
C ASP A 380 -2.81 4.17 30.16
N ALA A 381 -1.52 3.85 30.15
CA ALA A 381 -0.77 3.67 28.91
C ALA A 381 -1.29 2.48 28.09
N THR A 382 -1.79 1.43 28.75
CA THR A 382 -2.29 0.23 28.10
C THR A 382 -3.67 0.46 27.49
N THR A 383 -4.62 0.87 28.32
CA THR A 383 -6.04 0.97 27.93
C THR A 383 -6.36 2.30 27.25
N GLY A 384 -5.66 3.38 27.61
CA GLY A 384 -5.96 4.75 27.21
C GLY A 384 -7.09 5.39 28.01
N GLU A 385 -7.52 4.76 29.11
CA GLU A 385 -8.50 5.35 30.03
C GLU A 385 -7.91 6.58 30.71
N TRP A 386 -8.71 7.64 30.81
CA TRP A 386 -8.32 8.86 31.52
C TRP A 386 -8.25 8.63 33.03
N ILE A 387 -7.24 9.21 33.70
CA ILE A 387 -7.05 9.13 35.15
C ILE A 387 -7.56 10.43 35.79
N PRO A 388 -8.78 10.45 36.35
CA PRO A 388 -9.41 11.69 36.81
C PRO A 388 -8.87 12.22 38.15
N THR A 389 -8.04 11.45 38.85
CA THR A 389 -7.43 11.86 40.13
C THR A 389 -6.23 12.79 39.95
N PHE A 390 -5.60 12.77 38.77
CA PHE A 390 -4.52 13.67 38.42
C PHE A 390 -5.10 14.96 37.81
N ARG A 391 -4.90 16.08 38.51
CA ARG A 391 -5.56 17.38 38.24
C ARG A 391 -4.59 18.56 38.38
N PRO A 392 -3.62 18.69 37.47
CA PRO A 392 -2.72 19.83 37.46
C PRO A 392 -3.45 21.13 37.07
N GLU A 393 -2.99 22.24 37.63
CA GLU A 393 -3.48 23.59 37.35
C GLU A 393 -2.33 24.43 36.78
N LEU A 394 -2.39 24.71 35.48
CA LEU A 394 -1.42 25.51 34.72
C LEU A 394 -2.17 26.58 33.92
N ASP A 395 -1.53 27.72 33.68
CA ASP A 395 -2.12 28.81 32.87
C ASP A 395 -1.65 28.84 31.40
N GLY A 396 -0.79 27.89 31.02
CA GLY A 396 -0.22 27.83 29.68
C GLY A 396 0.15 26.42 29.23
N GLN A 397 0.54 26.31 27.96
CA GLN A 397 0.76 25.02 27.30
C GLN A 397 2.01 24.29 27.81
N VAL A 398 1.90 22.97 27.86
CA VAL A 398 3.02 22.07 28.19
C VAL A 398 3.75 21.64 26.91
N LYS A 399 5.08 21.68 26.94
CA LYS A 399 5.96 21.30 25.81
C LYS A 399 6.84 20.08 26.12
N SER A 400 7.13 19.80 27.39
CA SER A 400 7.90 18.61 27.78
C SER A 400 7.49 18.09 29.16
N ILE A 401 7.58 16.78 29.33
CA ILE A 401 7.21 16.06 30.55
C ILE A 401 8.27 14.99 30.79
N GLU A 402 8.88 15.00 31.97
CA GLU A 402 9.87 14.00 32.36
C GLU A 402 9.52 13.42 33.74
N VAL A 403 9.39 12.10 33.80
CA VAL A 403 9.06 11.39 35.05
C VAL A 403 10.33 11.25 35.89
N LEU A 404 10.28 11.74 37.13
CA LEU A 404 11.42 11.72 38.04
C LEU A 404 11.23 10.66 39.15
N PRO A 405 12.34 10.17 39.76
CA PRO A 405 12.26 9.29 40.92
C PRO A 405 11.49 9.94 42.09
N GLY A 406 10.92 9.13 42.98
CA GLY A 406 10.34 9.63 44.24
C GLY A 406 8.97 10.30 44.10
N GLY A 407 8.16 9.91 43.11
CA GLY A 407 6.79 10.42 42.97
C GLY A 407 6.68 11.77 42.26
N ARG A 408 7.73 12.19 41.56
CA ARG A 408 7.87 13.54 40.99
C ARG A 408 7.70 13.53 39.47
N LEU A 409 7.19 14.63 38.93
CA LEU A 409 7.01 14.87 37.50
C LEU A 409 7.56 16.26 37.17
N ALA A 410 8.62 16.35 36.37
CA ALA A 410 9.09 17.63 35.83
C ALA A 410 8.25 18.00 34.61
N VAL A 411 7.76 19.24 34.58
CA VAL A 411 6.92 19.77 33.51
C VAL A 411 7.54 21.05 33.00
N GLY A 412 7.80 21.10 31.70
CA GLY A 412 8.32 22.25 30.97
C GLY A 412 7.30 22.77 29.97
N GLY A 413 7.23 24.08 29.77
CA GLY A 413 6.34 24.66 28.78
C GLY A 413 6.40 26.17 28.68
N GLU A 414 5.27 26.74 28.25
CA GLU A 414 5.04 28.17 28.10
C GLU A 414 3.88 28.60 29.02
N PHE A 415 4.14 28.55 30.32
CA PHE A 415 3.24 28.96 31.39
C PHE A 415 3.98 29.87 32.37
N SER A 416 3.24 30.69 33.10
CA SER A 416 3.77 31.58 34.13
C SER A 416 3.34 31.18 35.54
N ASN A 417 2.28 30.39 35.67
CA ASN A 417 1.77 29.94 36.97
C ASN A 417 1.45 28.44 37.00
N ALA A 418 1.67 27.84 38.17
CA ALA A 418 1.21 26.51 38.55
C ALA A 418 0.59 26.55 39.95
N ASP A 419 -0.57 25.91 40.15
CA ASP A 419 -1.37 26.01 41.40
C ASP A 419 -1.55 27.48 41.86
N SER A 420 -1.81 28.38 40.91
CA SER A 420 -1.96 29.83 41.14
C SER A 420 -0.73 30.54 41.76
N ALA A 421 0.45 29.92 41.71
CA ALA A 421 1.72 30.49 42.16
C ALA A 421 2.72 30.67 40.99
N PRO A 422 3.65 31.64 41.05
CA PRO A 422 4.60 31.89 39.96
C PRO A 422 5.56 30.72 39.72
N HIS A 423 5.52 30.18 38.51
CA HIS A 423 6.40 29.15 37.99
C HIS A 423 6.63 29.41 36.50
N GLU A 424 7.71 30.11 36.15
CA GLU A 424 7.98 30.53 34.78
C GLU A 424 8.57 29.37 33.97
N GLY A 425 7.72 28.76 33.14
CA GLY A 425 8.07 27.73 32.15
C GLY A 425 8.56 26.38 32.69
N PHE A 426 8.76 26.23 33.99
CA PHE A 426 9.23 24.99 34.63
C PHE A 426 8.61 24.79 36.02
N VAL A 427 8.12 23.58 36.29
CA VAL A 427 7.60 23.17 37.60
C VAL A 427 7.83 21.69 37.85
N VAL A 428 7.92 21.29 39.12
CA VAL A 428 7.86 19.88 39.53
C VAL A 428 6.56 19.62 40.26
N LEU A 429 5.83 18.60 39.81
CA LEU A 429 4.55 18.19 40.36
C LEU A 429 4.68 16.84 41.07
N ASP A 430 3.78 16.59 42.02
CA ASP A 430 3.46 15.24 42.48
C ASP A 430 2.77 14.48 41.34
N LYS A 431 3.36 13.37 40.91
CA LYS A 431 2.91 12.63 39.73
C LYS A 431 1.56 11.94 39.92
N SER A 432 1.08 11.77 41.15
CA SER A 432 -0.20 11.12 41.46
C SER A 432 -1.37 12.10 41.49
N THR A 433 -1.12 13.34 41.91
CA THR A 433 -2.15 14.37 42.11
C THR A 433 -2.09 15.52 41.10
N GLY A 434 -0.91 15.81 40.56
CA GLY A 434 -0.67 16.97 39.68
C GLY A 434 -0.43 18.28 40.43
N ARG A 435 -0.29 18.25 41.76
CA ARG A 435 -0.01 19.45 42.58
C ARG A 435 1.47 19.79 42.63
N VAL A 436 1.80 21.06 42.80
CA VAL A 436 3.18 21.54 42.91
C VAL A 436 3.88 20.90 44.11
N HIS A 437 5.03 20.26 43.83
CA HIS A 437 5.86 19.63 44.84
C HIS A 437 6.66 20.69 45.61
N GLN A 438 6.37 20.86 46.89
CA GLN A 438 6.82 22.01 47.69
C GLN A 438 8.35 22.08 47.94
N ASP A 439 9.05 20.95 47.84
CA ASP A 439 10.50 20.89 48.07
C ASP A 439 11.34 21.50 46.93
N PHE A 440 10.71 21.87 45.81
CA PHE A 440 11.39 22.40 44.63
C PHE A 440 10.99 23.85 44.34
N SER A 441 11.97 24.75 44.39
CA SER A 441 11.80 26.19 44.21
C SER A 441 12.71 26.78 43.11
N THR A 442 13.12 25.94 42.16
CA THR A 442 13.94 26.36 41.02
C THR A 442 13.20 27.41 40.19
N LEU A 443 13.85 28.56 39.99
CA LEU A 443 13.33 29.63 39.13
C LEU A 443 14.23 29.80 37.92
N LEU A 444 13.63 29.76 36.74
CA LEU A 444 14.29 30.10 35.49
C LEU A 444 14.12 31.59 35.21
N VAL A 445 15.19 32.21 34.72
CA VAL A 445 15.22 33.66 34.44
C VAL A 445 15.74 33.90 33.04
N ASN A 446 15.05 34.77 32.30
CA ASN A 446 15.54 35.33 31.05
C ASN A 446 15.95 36.79 31.26
N ARG A 447 17.25 37.08 31.11
CA ARG A 447 17.82 38.44 31.20
C ARG A 447 17.94 39.12 29.84
N VAL A 448 17.45 38.49 28.77
CA VAL A 448 17.34 39.10 27.44
C VAL A 448 15.90 39.63 27.30
N SER A 449 15.74 40.96 27.28
CA SER A 449 14.48 41.68 27.56
C SER A 449 13.30 41.45 26.60
N VAL A 450 13.44 40.61 25.58
CA VAL A 450 12.44 40.41 24.51
C VAL A 450 11.89 38.99 24.43
N GLU A 451 12.37 38.06 25.27
CA GLU A 451 11.98 36.64 25.22
C GLU A 451 11.42 36.18 26.57
N THR A 452 10.23 35.56 26.55
CA THR A 452 9.64 34.89 27.71
C THR A 452 10.44 33.62 28.05
N VAL A 453 10.43 33.24 29.33
CA VAL A 453 10.99 31.95 29.75
C VAL A 453 10.13 30.84 29.17
N SER A 454 10.77 29.84 28.58
CA SER A 454 10.10 28.62 28.13
C SER A 454 11.05 27.43 28.23
N VAL A 455 10.51 26.27 28.57
CA VAL A 455 11.22 24.99 28.53
C VAL A 455 10.54 24.12 27.49
N TRP A 456 11.30 23.71 26.48
CA TRP A 456 10.81 22.96 25.34
C TRP A 456 11.14 21.49 25.46
N ASP A 457 12.24 21.16 26.13
CA ASP A 457 12.60 19.76 26.38
C ASP A 457 13.35 19.55 27.70
N ILE A 458 13.19 18.35 28.26
CA ILE A 458 13.69 17.90 29.55
C ILE A 458 14.14 16.45 29.42
N VAL A 459 15.41 16.18 29.68
CA VAL A 459 15.94 14.80 29.67
C VAL A 459 16.76 14.51 30.94
N THR A 460 16.70 13.28 31.44
CA THR A 460 17.52 12.83 32.56
C THR A 460 18.73 12.00 32.13
N HIS A 461 19.87 12.23 32.78
CA HIS A 461 21.07 11.41 32.59
C HIS A 461 22.02 11.52 33.79
N ASP A 462 22.55 10.40 34.27
CA ASP A 462 23.58 10.32 35.33
C ASP A 462 23.33 11.23 36.56
N GLY A 463 22.09 11.23 37.07
CA GLY A 463 21.70 12.02 38.25
C GLY A 463 21.49 13.51 37.99
N TRP A 464 21.40 13.91 36.72
CA TRP A 464 21.12 15.27 36.28
C TRP A 464 19.82 15.33 35.48
N LEU A 465 19.14 16.46 35.61
CA LEU A 465 18.03 16.89 34.76
C LEU A 465 18.55 17.98 33.82
N TYR A 466 18.56 17.73 32.52
CA TYR A 466 18.94 18.70 31.50
C TYR A 466 17.69 19.41 30.98
N LEU A 467 17.76 20.73 30.89
CA LEU A 467 16.67 21.57 30.39
C LEU A 467 17.11 22.23 29.09
N GLY A 468 16.27 22.19 28.07
CA GLY A 468 16.40 22.92 26.81
C GLY A 468 15.27 23.94 26.67
N GLY A 469 15.57 25.16 26.23
CA GLY A 469 14.54 26.16 26.04
C GLY A 469 15.06 27.57 25.78
N LYS A 470 14.29 28.57 26.25
CA LYS A 470 14.64 30.00 26.22
C LYS A 470 14.77 30.53 27.64
N PHE A 471 16.01 30.63 28.11
CA PHE A 471 16.35 31.15 29.43
C PHE A 471 17.84 31.48 29.48
N THR A 472 18.26 32.17 30.52
CA THR A 472 19.66 32.58 30.70
C THR A 472 20.26 32.15 32.03
N HIS A 473 19.44 32.03 33.07
CA HIS A 473 19.89 31.72 34.41
C HIS A 473 18.88 30.84 35.13
N ALA A 474 19.34 30.15 36.17
CA ALA A 474 18.49 29.51 37.16
C ALA A 474 18.94 29.80 38.58
N THR A 475 17.99 29.78 39.51
CA THR A 475 18.23 29.56 40.93
C THR A 475 17.68 28.19 41.34
N GLY A 476 18.05 27.70 42.52
CA GLY A 476 17.50 26.46 43.05
C GLY A 476 17.47 26.46 44.58
N PRO A 477 16.88 25.42 45.20
CA PRO A 477 16.72 25.31 46.65
C PRO A 477 18.01 25.55 47.45
N SER A 478 19.16 25.06 46.96
CA SER A 478 20.47 25.26 47.61
C SER A 478 21.35 26.35 46.97
N SER A 479 20.89 27.01 45.90
CA SER A 479 21.59 28.12 45.24
C SER A 479 20.64 29.28 44.94
N THR A 480 20.54 30.21 45.88
CA THR A 480 19.74 31.44 45.73
C THR A 480 20.36 32.48 44.80
N ARG A 481 21.64 32.31 44.43
CA ARG A 481 22.31 33.13 43.39
C ARG A 481 22.08 32.52 42.02
N GLU A 482 21.70 33.38 41.07
CA GLU A 482 21.56 33.02 39.65
C GLU A 482 22.84 32.37 39.11
N VAL A 483 22.69 31.17 38.56
CA VAL A 483 23.71 30.43 37.83
C VAL A 483 23.45 30.62 36.34
N TYR A 484 24.45 31.09 35.61
CA TYR A 484 24.34 31.37 34.18
C TYR A 484 24.55 30.11 33.34
N SER A 485 23.59 29.81 32.48
CA SER A 485 23.73 28.93 31.33
C SER A 485 22.58 29.21 30.38
N ARG A 486 22.88 29.59 29.14
CA ARG A 486 21.88 30.10 28.21
C ARG A 486 21.32 28.98 27.34
N ASN A 487 20.00 28.82 27.40
CA ASN A 487 19.14 27.93 26.60
C ASN A 487 19.38 26.42 26.75
N ILE A 488 20.48 25.98 27.36
CA ILE A 488 20.65 24.63 27.89
C ILE A 488 21.25 24.75 29.29
N MET A 489 20.73 24.03 30.27
CA MET A 489 21.33 23.91 31.60
C MET A 489 21.11 22.51 32.17
N ARG A 490 21.78 22.19 33.28
CA ARG A 490 21.47 20.99 34.05
C ARG A 490 21.29 21.28 35.53
N LEU A 491 20.37 20.58 36.14
CA LEU A 491 19.99 20.65 37.55
C LEU A 491 20.27 19.30 38.20
N ARG A 492 20.79 19.28 39.43
CA ARG A 492 21.00 18.02 40.14
C ARG A 492 19.66 17.38 40.46
N LEU A 493 19.45 16.10 40.16
CA LEU A 493 18.15 15.45 40.27
C LEU A 493 17.61 15.36 41.71
N ASP A 494 18.51 15.33 42.69
CA ASP A 494 18.16 15.21 44.11
C ASP A 494 17.46 16.47 44.65
N ASP A 495 17.94 17.66 44.27
CA ASP A 495 17.53 18.93 44.88
C ASP A 495 17.34 20.09 43.89
N LEU A 496 17.43 19.80 42.58
CA LEU A 496 17.32 20.74 41.46
C LEU A 496 18.25 21.96 41.54
N THR A 497 19.38 21.81 42.22
CA THR A 497 20.40 22.85 42.24
C THR A 497 21.06 22.98 40.88
N PRO A 498 21.12 24.19 40.28
CA PRO A 498 21.76 24.38 38.99
C PRO A 498 23.28 24.18 39.07
N ASP A 499 23.81 23.45 38.08
CA ASP A 499 25.24 23.21 37.97
C ASP A 499 26.00 24.44 37.45
N ARG A 500 27.09 24.78 38.12
CA ARG A 500 27.98 25.89 37.73
C ARG A 500 29.11 25.46 36.80
N THR A 501 29.37 24.15 36.70
CA THR A 501 30.48 23.60 35.90
C THR A 501 30.08 23.36 34.46
N PHE A 502 28.82 23.01 34.21
CA PHE A 502 28.23 22.95 32.88
C PHE A 502 27.65 24.31 32.48
N THR A 503 28.13 24.85 31.35
CA THR A 503 27.62 26.12 30.80
C THR A 503 27.49 26.04 29.28
N ALA A 504 26.33 26.44 28.77
CA ALA A 504 26.08 26.69 27.34
C ALA A 504 25.86 28.20 27.11
N GLU A 505 26.17 28.67 25.89
CA GLU A 505 25.90 30.05 25.49
C GLU A 505 25.30 30.06 24.08
N LEU A 506 24.07 29.56 23.94
CA LEU A 506 23.39 29.52 22.65
C LEU A 506 22.79 30.87 22.30
N ASN A 507 22.93 31.28 21.05
CA ASN A 507 22.33 32.53 20.54
C ASN A 507 20.87 32.38 20.07
N GLY A 508 20.27 31.20 20.26
CA GLY A 508 18.86 30.89 20.01
C GLY A 508 18.40 29.73 20.91
N GLY A 509 17.10 29.51 21.04
CA GLY A 509 16.54 28.50 21.94
C GLY A 509 16.84 27.06 21.48
N ALA A 510 17.07 26.18 22.46
CA ALA A 510 17.09 24.73 22.25
C ALA A 510 15.66 24.19 22.34
N VAL A 511 15.30 23.34 21.39
CA VAL A 511 13.94 22.82 21.22
C VAL A 511 13.84 21.37 21.69
N ASP A 512 14.86 20.57 21.40
CA ASP A 512 14.88 19.14 21.72
C ASP A 512 16.30 18.72 22.11
N LEU A 513 16.41 17.83 23.08
CA LEU A 513 17.65 17.29 23.62
C LEU A 513 17.62 15.77 23.56
N ASP A 514 18.79 15.18 23.31
CA ASP A 514 18.96 13.75 23.50
C ASP A 514 20.36 13.46 24.07
N ILE A 515 20.47 12.44 24.90
CA ILE A 515 21.75 12.04 25.50
C ILE A 515 22.00 10.57 25.21
N HIS A 516 23.03 10.32 24.42
CA HIS A 516 23.44 8.97 24.06
C HIS A 516 24.96 8.84 24.06
N ASN A 517 25.47 7.69 24.52
CA ASN A 517 26.90 7.35 24.53
C ASN A 517 27.83 8.46 25.06
N GLY A 518 27.43 9.11 26.16
CA GLY A 518 28.21 10.15 26.84
C GLY A 518 28.26 11.50 26.11
N ARG A 519 27.38 11.72 25.12
CA ARG A 519 27.23 12.98 24.40
C ARG A 519 25.82 13.54 24.59
N LEU A 520 25.74 14.83 24.85
CA LEU A 520 24.49 15.60 24.75
C LEU A 520 24.35 16.15 23.34
N TYR A 521 23.25 15.82 22.70
CA TYR A 521 22.79 16.36 21.43
C TYR A 521 21.67 17.37 21.68
N ALA A 522 21.63 18.42 20.87
CA ALA A 522 20.55 19.40 20.92
C ALA A 522 20.18 19.86 19.52
N ALA A 523 18.89 20.05 19.28
CA ALA A 523 18.31 20.69 18.10
C ALA A 523 17.65 22.02 18.49
N GLY A 524 17.59 22.98 17.56
CA GLY A 524 16.82 24.20 17.80
C GLY A 524 17.04 25.34 16.82
N THR A 525 16.96 26.56 17.36
CA THR A 525 16.95 27.84 16.63
C THR A 525 18.25 28.62 16.78
N PHE A 526 19.29 27.99 17.34
CA PHE A 526 20.62 28.58 17.54
C PHE A 526 21.53 28.37 16.33
N SER A 527 22.59 29.18 16.25
CA SER A 527 23.65 29.08 15.25
C SER A 527 25.04 29.05 15.86
N LEU A 528 25.17 29.46 17.12
CA LEU A 528 26.43 29.57 17.85
C LEU A 528 26.27 29.03 19.26
N ASN A 529 27.34 28.45 19.79
CA ASN A 529 27.53 28.13 21.19
C ASN A 529 28.90 28.66 21.62
N LYS A 530 28.97 29.58 22.59
CA LYS A 530 30.23 30.21 23.04
C LYS A 530 31.09 30.76 21.88
N GLY A 531 30.43 31.29 20.84
CA GLY A 531 31.08 31.80 19.62
C GLY A 531 31.52 30.74 18.60
N ALA A 532 31.50 29.45 18.93
CA ALA A 532 31.72 28.36 17.98
C ALA A 532 30.45 28.05 17.17
N SER A 533 30.61 27.58 15.93
CA SER A 533 29.48 27.24 15.06
C SER A 533 28.68 26.05 15.60
N ALA A 534 27.38 26.24 15.81
CA ALA A 534 26.42 25.22 16.20
C ALA A 534 25.14 25.44 15.38
N PHE A 535 25.26 25.32 14.06
CA PHE A 535 24.18 25.71 13.17
C PHE A 535 22.99 24.72 13.28
N ARG A 536 21.97 25.09 14.05
CA ARG A 536 20.71 24.35 14.32
C ARG A 536 20.83 23.04 15.07
N ALA A 537 22.03 22.49 15.19
CA ALA A 537 22.32 21.32 15.99
C ALA A 537 23.65 21.49 16.73
N LEU A 538 23.76 20.83 17.88
CA LEU A 538 24.91 20.87 18.78
C LEU A 538 25.16 19.47 19.33
N ALA A 539 26.43 19.11 19.49
CA ALA A 539 26.86 17.93 20.22
C ALA A 539 27.96 18.32 21.22
N ILE A 540 27.83 17.89 22.48
CA ILE A 540 28.77 18.16 23.58
C ILE A 540 29.18 16.83 24.23
N ASN A 541 30.48 16.57 24.38
CA ASN A 541 30.96 15.46 25.18
C ASN A 541 30.71 15.75 26.67
N LEU A 542 30.07 14.84 27.40
CA LEU A 542 29.72 15.05 28.81
C LEU A 542 30.89 14.81 29.78
N SER A 543 31.99 14.21 29.31
CA SER A 543 33.20 13.99 30.10
C SER A 543 34.04 15.25 30.31
N ASP A 544 34.05 16.17 29.34
CA ASP A 544 34.89 17.37 29.35
C ASP A 544 34.18 18.66 28.87
N TYR A 545 32.90 18.57 28.51
CA TYR A 545 32.05 19.66 28.01
C TYR A 545 32.56 20.31 26.73
N THR A 546 33.40 19.62 25.97
CA THR A 546 33.85 20.08 24.66
C THR A 546 32.76 19.90 23.61
N GLN A 547 32.62 20.91 22.74
CA GLN A 547 31.73 20.81 21.60
C GLN A 547 32.36 19.96 20.49
N VAL A 548 31.60 19.01 19.96
CA VAL A 548 31.99 18.21 18.80
C VAL A 548 31.66 18.99 17.51
N PRO A 549 32.58 19.11 16.55
CA PRO A 549 32.28 19.71 15.25
C PRO A 549 31.20 18.92 14.52
N TRP A 550 30.12 19.59 14.12
CA TRP A 550 29.04 18.97 13.36
C TRP A 550 28.66 19.85 12.18
N LYS A 551 28.81 19.31 10.96
CA LYS A 551 28.53 20.04 9.73
C LYS A 551 27.14 19.69 9.19
N ILE A 552 26.19 20.59 9.39
CA ILE A 552 24.83 20.45 8.88
C ILE A 552 24.75 20.98 7.43
N ASN A 553 24.56 20.08 6.47
CA ASN A 553 24.55 20.39 5.02
C ASN A 553 23.17 20.16 4.39
N VAL A 554 22.14 20.86 4.87
CA VAL A 554 20.75 20.55 4.49
C VAL A 554 19.96 21.80 4.07
N SER A 555 18.72 21.61 3.62
CA SER A 555 17.90 22.69 3.06
C SER A 555 17.52 23.70 4.12
N TYR A 556 17.80 24.96 3.82
CA TYR A 556 17.34 26.10 4.57
C TYR A 556 17.08 27.15 3.49
N GLY A 557 15.83 27.46 3.20
CA GLY A 557 15.47 28.35 2.10
C GLY A 557 16.12 29.73 2.18
N ASN A 558 15.70 30.67 1.34
CA ASN A 558 16.37 31.99 1.21
C ASN A 558 16.45 32.83 2.50
N ALA A 559 15.77 32.46 3.58
CA ALA A 559 15.88 33.06 4.91
C ALA A 559 16.57 32.11 5.91
N VAL A 560 17.91 32.00 5.82
CA VAL A 560 18.75 31.29 6.80
C VAL A 560 18.41 31.67 8.26
N LEU A 561 17.90 32.88 8.49
CA LEU A 561 17.48 33.38 9.81
C LEU A 561 16.25 32.66 10.39
N ASN A 562 15.37 32.09 9.57
CA ASN A 562 14.13 31.40 10.00
C ASN A 562 14.28 29.88 10.07
N SER A 563 15.45 29.34 9.74
CA SER A 563 15.71 27.89 9.83
C SER A 563 15.68 27.39 11.27
N ARG A 564 15.15 26.18 11.49
CA ARG A 564 15.06 25.53 12.80
C ARG A 564 15.18 24.02 12.63
N GLN A 565 15.72 23.34 13.63
CA GLN A 565 15.49 21.91 13.83
C GLN A 565 14.58 21.75 15.04
N TYR A 566 13.62 20.84 14.94
CA TYR A 566 12.61 20.61 15.98
C TYR A 566 12.87 19.33 16.77
N GLY A 567 13.63 18.38 16.22
CA GLY A 567 13.94 17.16 16.96
C GLY A 567 15.32 16.59 16.65
N VAL A 568 15.87 15.88 17.64
CA VAL A 568 17.10 15.11 17.60
C VAL A 568 16.91 13.79 18.35
N VAL A 569 17.35 12.68 17.75
CA VAL A 569 17.45 11.40 18.46
C VAL A 569 18.70 10.67 18.01
N ALA A 570 19.43 10.08 18.93
CA ALA A 570 20.61 9.30 18.71
C ALA A 570 20.32 7.81 18.99
N THR A 571 20.87 6.96 18.13
CA THR A 571 20.97 5.52 18.29
C THR A 571 22.45 5.13 18.37
N ASP A 572 22.76 3.86 18.58
CA ASP A 572 24.14 3.39 18.62
C ASP A 572 24.92 3.67 17.32
N THR A 573 24.24 3.65 16.18
CA THR A 573 24.85 3.73 14.85
C THR A 573 24.66 5.09 14.17
N SER A 574 23.73 5.91 14.65
CA SER A 574 23.33 7.12 13.95
C SER A 574 22.75 8.21 14.85
N VAL A 575 22.82 9.46 14.40
CA VAL A 575 22.15 10.61 15.02
C VAL A 575 21.23 11.23 13.99
N TRP A 576 19.98 11.46 14.35
CA TRP A 576 18.93 11.91 13.47
C TRP A 576 18.50 13.32 13.82
N LEU A 577 18.17 14.10 12.79
CA LEU A 577 17.60 15.43 12.93
C LEU A 577 16.32 15.52 12.10
N THR A 578 15.32 16.18 12.66
CA THR A 578 14.05 16.49 11.99
C THR A 578 13.76 18.00 12.04
N GLY A 579 13.27 18.56 10.95
CA GLY A 579 12.95 19.99 10.85
C GLY A 579 13.19 20.57 9.47
N ALA A 580 13.86 21.72 9.45
CA ALA A 580 14.48 22.38 8.30
C ALA A 580 13.86 22.14 6.92
N GLU A 581 12.87 22.96 6.52
CA GLU A 581 12.36 23.06 5.14
C GLU A 581 12.15 21.68 4.50
N HIS A 582 11.36 20.85 5.20
CA HIS A 582 10.96 19.52 4.75
C HIS A 582 11.95 18.38 4.91
N LEU A 583 12.72 18.32 5.99
CA LEU A 583 13.79 17.34 6.10
C LEU A 583 13.75 16.46 7.36
N HIS A 584 14.04 15.17 7.14
CA HIS A 584 14.68 14.28 8.11
C HIS A 584 16.08 13.90 7.61
N ALA A 585 17.09 13.89 8.48
CA ALA A 585 18.47 13.56 8.11
C ALA A 585 19.13 12.69 9.16
N ALA A 586 19.83 11.65 8.71
CA ALA A 586 20.61 10.76 9.56
C ALA A 586 22.10 10.98 9.35
N TYR A 587 22.85 10.98 10.45
CA TYR A 587 24.31 11.14 10.51
C TYR A 587 24.92 9.93 11.18
N ASP A 588 26.19 9.61 10.91
CA ASP A 588 26.93 8.58 11.65
C ASP A 588 27.15 9.02 13.11
N SER A 589 26.93 8.14 14.09
CA SER A 589 27.08 8.49 15.51
C SER A 589 28.55 8.74 15.92
N SER A 590 29.52 8.17 15.19
CA SER A 590 30.93 8.27 15.54
C SER A 590 31.53 9.62 15.10
N ASP A 591 31.32 10.01 13.85
CA ASP A 591 31.96 11.17 13.21
C ASP A 591 30.99 12.28 12.73
N LEU A 592 29.69 12.07 12.89
CA LEU A 592 28.63 13.00 12.49
C LEU A 592 28.64 13.34 10.98
N SER A 593 29.13 12.42 10.14
CA SER A 593 29.00 12.50 8.68
C SER A 593 27.58 12.18 8.23
N LEU A 594 27.07 12.87 7.20
CA LEU A 594 25.71 12.67 6.68
C LEU A 594 25.61 11.30 5.99
N LYS A 595 24.68 10.45 6.46
CA LYS A 595 24.39 9.12 5.88
C LYS A 595 23.27 9.17 4.84
N GLN A 596 22.14 9.76 5.20
CA GLN A 596 20.91 9.73 4.40
C GLN A 596 20.00 10.92 4.72
N THR A 597 19.17 11.30 3.77
CA THR A 597 18.17 12.36 3.91
C THR A 597 16.83 11.94 3.34
N TRP A 598 15.75 12.31 4.01
CA TRP A 598 14.37 12.19 3.52
C TRP A 598 13.76 13.59 3.46
N MET A 599 13.33 13.98 2.28
CA MET A 599 12.72 15.28 2.01
C MET A 599 11.21 15.12 1.81
N GLN A 600 10.38 15.90 2.49
CA GLN A 600 8.92 15.86 2.38
C GLN A 600 8.43 16.82 1.29
N TYR A 601 7.42 16.44 0.51
CA TYR A 601 6.93 17.20 -0.63
C TYR A 601 5.75 18.10 -0.26
N ALA A 602 5.98 19.42 -0.25
CA ALA A 602 4.99 20.50 -0.08
C ALA A 602 4.13 20.41 1.19
N GLY A 603 4.44 21.30 2.16
CA GLY A 603 3.95 21.18 3.53
C GLY A 603 4.80 20.16 4.28
N GLY A 604 5.33 20.56 5.43
CA GLY A 604 5.95 19.64 6.37
C GLY A 604 7.34 20.03 6.74
N ASP A 605 7.52 20.96 7.66
CA ASP A 605 8.74 20.87 8.49
C ASP A 605 8.61 19.60 9.34
N GLY A 606 9.72 18.87 9.50
CA GLY A 606 9.78 17.83 10.51
C GLY A 606 9.57 18.43 11.90
N GLN A 607 8.81 17.78 12.78
CA GLN A 607 8.28 18.40 14.01
C GLN A 607 8.62 17.62 15.27
N THR A 608 8.66 16.29 15.18
CA THR A 608 8.95 15.41 16.31
C THR A 608 9.72 14.19 15.83
N ILE A 609 10.49 13.57 16.71
CA ILE A 609 11.24 12.36 16.41
C ILE A 609 11.35 11.48 17.65
N ALA A 610 11.24 10.17 17.48
CA ALA A 610 11.41 9.19 18.55
C ALA A 610 12.08 7.93 17.99
N SER A 611 12.72 7.13 18.85
CA SER A 611 13.35 5.87 18.43
C SER A 611 13.20 4.77 19.47
N ASN A 612 13.11 3.53 19.00
CA ASN A 612 13.24 2.32 19.82
C ASN A 612 14.61 1.65 19.64
N GLY A 613 15.59 2.37 19.08
CA GLY A 613 16.93 1.88 18.74
C GLY A 613 17.02 1.36 17.31
N ASP A 614 16.08 0.48 16.92
CA ASP A 614 16.11 -0.17 15.60
C ASP A 614 15.33 0.60 14.52
N THR A 615 14.34 1.36 14.94
CA THR A 615 13.45 2.15 14.10
C THR A 615 13.40 3.57 14.64
N VAL A 616 13.45 4.54 13.73
CA VAL A 616 13.20 5.95 14.02
C VAL A 616 11.84 6.32 13.45
N PHE A 617 11.03 7.00 14.25
CA PHE A 617 9.76 7.57 13.85
C PHE A 617 9.92 9.08 13.78
N ALA A 618 9.67 9.68 12.63
CA ALA A 618 9.78 11.13 12.45
C ALA A 618 8.45 11.71 11.99
N GLY A 619 7.92 12.62 12.79
CA GLY A 619 6.67 13.35 12.56
C GLY A 619 6.89 14.66 11.81
N CYS A 620 5.85 15.12 11.13
CA CYS A 620 5.81 16.30 10.28
C CYS A 620 4.37 16.84 10.20
N HIS A 621 4.19 18.05 9.64
CA HIS A 621 2.90 18.48 9.09
C HIS A 621 2.75 18.17 7.60
N CYS A 622 3.52 17.20 7.11
CA CYS A 622 3.45 16.72 5.75
C CYS A 622 2.24 15.81 5.56
N TRP A 623 1.52 16.06 4.46
CA TRP A 623 0.34 15.32 4.05
C TRP A 623 0.50 14.99 2.56
N GLY A 624 1.32 13.99 2.27
CA GLY A 624 1.75 13.70 0.91
C GLY A 624 3.05 12.93 0.90
N LYS A 625 4.04 13.37 0.13
CA LYS A 625 5.16 12.49 -0.23
C LYS A 625 6.43 12.75 0.56
N SER A 626 7.31 11.76 0.58
CA SER A 626 8.70 11.87 1.00
C SER A 626 9.61 11.23 -0.03
N TYR A 627 10.85 11.72 -0.18
CA TYR A 627 11.84 11.17 -1.10
C TYR A 627 13.25 11.20 -0.52
N GLU A 628 14.08 10.26 -0.95
CA GLU A 628 15.40 9.98 -0.41
C GLU A 628 16.54 10.67 -1.19
N GLY A 629 17.67 10.87 -0.50
CA GLY A 629 18.94 11.30 -1.09
C GLY A 629 19.04 12.80 -1.44
N ALA A 630 17.96 13.57 -1.25
CA ALA A 630 17.96 15.00 -1.49
C ALA A 630 18.20 15.81 -0.21
N ALA A 631 19.34 16.50 -0.15
CA ALA A 631 19.67 17.38 0.97
C ALA A 631 19.08 18.80 0.82
N LYS A 632 18.50 19.17 -0.33
CA LYS A 632 17.98 20.52 -0.61
C LYS A 632 16.59 20.46 -1.23
N TRP A 633 15.71 21.36 -0.79
CA TRP A 633 14.37 21.50 -1.36
C TRP A 633 14.46 21.85 -2.86
N GLY A 634 13.66 21.14 -3.66
CA GLY A 634 13.66 21.26 -5.12
C GLY A 634 14.78 20.50 -5.85
N ALA A 635 15.68 19.83 -5.12
CA ALA A 635 16.60 18.86 -5.73
C ALA A 635 15.86 17.55 -6.05
N SER A 636 16.33 16.83 -7.06
CA SER A 636 15.84 15.48 -7.35
C SER A 636 16.32 14.50 -6.28
N GLY A 637 15.49 13.49 -5.99
CA GLY A 637 15.87 12.34 -5.17
C GLY A 637 15.29 11.04 -5.73
N THR A 638 15.28 10.01 -4.91
CA THR A 638 14.80 8.67 -5.25
C THR A 638 13.77 8.16 -4.23
N ASN A 639 13.15 6.99 -4.44
CA ASN A 639 12.28 6.36 -3.44
C ASN A 639 11.19 7.28 -2.91
N PHE A 640 10.29 7.68 -3.80
CA PHE A 640 9.15 8.51 -3.45
C PHE A 640 8.08 7.65 -2.79
N GLU A 641 7.69 7.98 -1.57
CA GLU A 641 6.71 7.22 -0.77
C GLU A 641 5.70 8.17 -0.12
N GLU A 642 4.49 7.69 0.15
CA GLU A 642 3.50 8.46 0.90
C GLU A 642 3.90 8.57 2.40
N ILE A 643 3.60 9.70 2.99
CA ILE A 643 3.73 10.02 4.41
C ILE A 643 2.53 10.84 4.86
N SER A 644 1.88 10.32 5.89
CA SER A 644 0.71 10.93 6.51
C SER A 644 1.10 11.40 7.91
N ALA A 645 1.61 12.63 8.05
CA ALA A 645 2.07 13.24 9.31
C ALA A 645 3.20 12.55 10.09
N ILE A 646 3.50 11.27 9.85
CA ILE A 646 4.60 10.54 10.50
C ILE A 646 5.09 9.39 9.62
N GLY A 647 6.39 9.12 9.64
CA GLY A 647 7.03 8.02 8.93
C GLY A 647 7.91 7.16 9.84
N ALA A 648 8.13 5.91 9.44
CA ALA A 648 9.04 4.97 10.10
C ALA A 648 10.27 4.69 9.22
N TYR A 649 11.44 4.66 9.83
CA TYR A 649 12.74 4.56 9.16
C TYR A 649 13.61 3.51 9.84
N ASP A 650 14.28 2.68 9.05
CA ASP A 650 15.28 1.75 9.57
C ASP A 650 16.51 2.54 10.07
N ALA A 651 16.86 2.34 11.34
CA ALA A 651 18.01 2.96 11.98
C ALA A 651 19.25 2.06 12.02
N VAL A 652 19.14 0.83 11.53
CA VAL A 652 20.18 -0.21 11.60
C VAL A 652 20.68 -0.55 10.20
N GLY A 653 21.98 -0.82 10.09
CA GLY A 653 22.63 -1.21 8.85
C GLY A 653 23.38 -0.07 8.15
N THR A 654 23.98 -0.39 7.00
CA THR A 654 24.83 0.53 6.24
C THR A 654 24.05 1.41 5.27
N THR A 655 22.84 0.98 4.89
CA THR A 655 21.93 1.72 4.01
C THR A 655 20.64 1.95 4.76
N LEU A 656 20.44 3.18 5.24
CA LEU A 656 19.21 3.58 5.92
C LEU A 656 18.13 3.83 4.86
N GLN A 657 16.93 3.31 5.10
CA GLN A 657 15.77 3.38 4.21
C GLN A 657 14.48 3.44 5.05
N ARG A 658 13.35 3.78 4.44
CA ARG A 658 12.03 3.53 5.05
C ARG A 658 11.84 2.04 5.31
N THR A 659 11.03 1.70 6.32
CA THR A 659 10.81 0.29 6.68
C THR A 659 10.22 -0.50 5.50
N PRO A 660 10.68 -1.75 5.23
CA PRO A 660 10.22 -2.55 4.09
C PRO A 660 8.71 -2.82 4.06
N LYS A 661 8.10 -3.03 5.24
CA LYS A 661 6.65 -3.00 5.43
C LYS A 661 6.24 -1.53 5.45
N VAL A 662 5.52 -1.10 4.40
CA VAL A 662 5.14 0.29 4.25
C VAL A 662 4.05 0.64 5.26
N TRP A 663 4.43 1.34 6.32
CA TRP A 663 3.52 1.85 7.33
C TRP A 663 3.00 3.24 6.93
N ASP A 664 1.75 3.32 6.48
CA ASP A 664 1.08 4.56 6.07
C ASP A 664 -0.24 4.76 6.86
N PRO A 665 -0.16 5.31 8.08
CA PRO A 665 -1.32 5.51 8.94
C PRO A 665 -2.24 6.62 8.42
N ALA A 666 -3.55 6.38 8.41
CA ALA A 666 -4.53 7.34 7.93
C ALA A 666 -5.13 8.21 9.06
N PHE A 667 -4.83 9.52 9.04
CA PHE A 667 -5.33 10.49 10.03
C PHE A 667 -6.41 11.43 9.47
N SER A 668 -7.02 12.18 10.39
CA SER A 668 -7.65 13.48 10.14
C SER A 668 -7.20 14.45 11.21
N SER A 669 -6.93 15.69 10.81
CA SER A 669 -6.46 16.78 11.66
C SER A 669 -7.46 17.94 11.66
N ARG A 670 -7.40 18.80 12.67
CA ARG A 670 -8.29 19.97 12.78
C ARG A 670 -7.89 21.07 11.79
N HIS A 671 -6.60 21.36 11.70
CA HIS A 671 -6.03 22.43 10.85
C HIS A 671 -4.96 21.91 9.90
N GLY A 672 -4.52 20.66 10.05
CA GLY A 672 -3.41 20.12 9.25
C GLY A 672 -2.05 20.32 9.89
N ASP A 673 -2.00 20.67 11.19
CA ASP A 673 -0.75 21.02 11.89
C ASP A 673 0.16 19.79 12.15
N GLY A 674 -0.34 18.56 12.01
CA GLY A 674 0.48 17.35 11.93
C GLY A 674 0.91 16.77 13.27
N ALA A 675 1.96 15.94 13.23
CA ALA A 675 2.52 15.30 14.42
C ALA A 675 3.54 16.22 15.12
N TRP A 676 3.25 16.63 16.35
CA TRP A 676 4.10 17.48 17.18
C TRP A 676 4.71 16.77 18.38
N ALA A 677 4.25 15.56 18.70
CA ALA A 677 4.83 14.72 19.72
C ALA A 677 4.89 13.29 19.25
N SER A 678 5.96 12.59 19.60
CA SER A 678 6.09 11.15 19.40
C SER A 678 6.78 10.53 20.60
N HIS A 679 6.31 9.38 21.04
CA HIS A 679 6.88 8.64 22.17
C HIS A 679 6.63 7.16 22.00
N ILE A 680 7.62 6.33 22.32
CA ILE A 680 7.46 4.88 22.32
C ILE A 680 7.43 4.44 23.78
N ASP A 681 6.29 3.92 24.20
CA ASP A 681 6.12 3.49 25.59
C ASP A 681 6.86 2.18 25.86
N SER A 682 6.93 1.80 27.13
CA SER A 682 7.64 0.60 27.62
C SER A 682 7.18 -0.73 27.01
N ARG A 683 6.03 -0.74 26.30
CA ARG A 683 5.48 -1.91 25.61
C ARG A 683 5.73 -1.87 24.10
N GLY A 684 6.45 -0.85 23.62
CA GLY A 684 6.70 -0.62 22.19
C GLY A 684 5.57 0.11 21.48
N THR A 685 4.52 0.56 22.18
CA THR A 685 3.41 1.29 21.52
C THR A 685 3.87 2.70 21.19
N LEU A 686 3.73 3.09 19.93
CA LEU A 686 3.98 4.44 19.46
C LEU A 686 2.77 5.33 19.75
N TRP A 687 3.02 6.40 20.50
CA TRP A 687 2.09 7.50 20.74
C TRP A 687 2.45 8.66 19.82
N VAL A 688 1.46 9.20 19.11
CA VAL A 688 1.61 10.33 18.19
C VAL A 688 0.64 11.42 18.59
N GLY A 689 1.17 12.58 18.98
CA GLY A 689 0.41 13.75 19.43
C GLY A 689 0.40 14.85 18.39
N GLY A 690 -0.68 15.62 18.33
CA GLY A 690 -0.84 16.69 17.36
C GLY A 690 -2.21 17.37 17.45
N ASP A 691 -2.71 17.87 16.33
CA ASP A 691 -4.08 18.38 16.16
C ASP A 691 -5.03 17.30 15.61
N PHE A 692 -4.71 16.02 15.88
CA PHE A 692 -5.47 14.88 15.36
C PHE A 692 -6.88 14.84 15.92
N THR A 693 -7.84 14.53 15.06
CA THR A 693 -9.25 14.35 15.43
C THR A 693 -9.70 12.92 15.25
N HIS A 694 -9.21 12.23 14.22
CA HIS A 694 -9.58 10.86 13.89
C HIS A 694 -8.40 10.08 13.32
N ALA A 695 -8.45 8.75 13.45
CA ALA A 695 -7.57 7.80 12.78
C ALA A 695 -8.35 6.55 12.35
N VAL A 696 -7.79 5.71 11.48
CA VAL A 696 -8.37 4.41 11.11
C VAL A 696 -7.81 3.33 12.05
N PRO A 697 -8.65 2.68 12.89
CA PRO A 697 -8.17 1.62 13.77
C PRO A 697 -7.84 0.33 13.01
N HIS A 698 -6.99 -0.51 13.60
CA HIS A 698 -6.63 -1.81 13.03
C HIS A 698 -7.87 -2.70 12.81
N GLY A 699 -7.99 -3.27 11.60
CA GLY A 699 -9.14 -4.08 11.18
C GLY A 699 -10.39 -3.29 10.74
N TRP A 700 -10.31 -1.96 10.60
CA TRP A 700 -11.43 -1.12 10.18
C TRP A 700 -11.16 -0.43 8.85
N THR A 701 -12.22 -0.15 8.11
CA THR A 701 -12.18 0.61 6.84
C THR A 701 -12.61 2.07 7.00
N SER A 702 -13.00 2.49 8.21
CA SER A 702 -13.52 3.83 8.49
C SER A 702 -12.83 4.50 9.68
N ARG A 703 -12.71 5.83 9.60
CA ARG A 703 -12.09 6.66 10.63
C ARG A 703 -12.93 6.71 11.91
N ARG A 704 -12.26 6.71 13.06
CA ARG A 704 -12.82 6.85 14.41
C ARG A 704 -12.18 8.00 15.14
N TRP A 705 -12.93 8.64 16.02
CA TRP A 705 -12.44 9.76 16.83
C TRP A 705 -11.31 9.30 17.75
N THR A 706 -10.27 10.12 17.89
CA THR A 706 -9.10 9.82 18.75
C THR A 706 -8.73 10.95 19.71
N GLY A 707 -8.99 12.21 19.33
CA GLY A 707 -8.84 13.39 20.20
C GLY A 707 -7.39 13.71 20.61
N GLY A 708 -6.69 14.51 19.80
CA GLY A 708 -5.37 15.09 20.11
C GLY A 708 -4.18 14.14 19.96
N PHE A 709 -4.35 12.84 20.21
CA PHE A 709 -3.31 11.83 20.02
C PHE A 709 -3.85 10.53 19.43
N VAL A 710 -2.94 9.71 18.91
CA VAL A 710 -3.20 8.39 18.31
C VAL A 710 -2.15 7.41 18.83
N ARG A 711 -2.52 6.12 18.94
CA ARG A 711 -1.64 5.06 19.46
C ARG A 711 -1.54 3.91 18.47
N PHE A 712 -0.34 3.37 18.28
CA PHE A 712 -0.08 2.23 17.41
C PHE A 712 0.73 1.19 18.17
N GLU A 713 0.16 0.01 18.37
CA GLU A 713 0.90 -1.09 19.01
C GLU A 713 2.06 -1.53 18.14
N GLN A 714 3.15 -1.95 18.79
CA GLN A 714 4.21 -2.67 18.09
C GLN A 714 3.62 -3.94 17.47
N ASP A 715 4.04 -4.23 16.24
CA ASP A 715 3.80 -5.52 15.63
C ASP A 715 4.77 -6.52 16.28
N LEU A 716 4.25 -7.32 17.21
CA LEU A 716 5.08 -8.13 18.11
C LEU A 716 5.46 -9.49 17.53
N ASP A 717 4.82 -9.95 16.45
CA ASP A 717 5.17 -11.26 15.91
C ASP A 717 6.41 -11.18 15.01
N ALA A 718 7.57 -11.27 15.67
CA ALA A 718 8.87 -11.51 15.06
C ALA A 718 9.39 -12.93 15.36
N ILE A 719 8.51 -13.85 15.75
CA ILE A 719 8.88 -15.23 16.08
C ILE A 719 8.55 -16.09 14.88
N ALA A 720 9.59 -16.57 14.19
CA ALA A 720 9.38 -17.57 13.15
C ALA A 720 8.71 -18.84 13.72
N PRO A 721 7.83 -19.50 12.95
CA PRO A 721 7.34 -20.83 13.29
C PRO A 721 8.46 -21.81 13.61
N ALA A 722 8.13 -22.92 14.27
CA ALA A 722 9.10 -23.99 14.42
C ALA A 722 9.42 -24.62 13.06
N VAL A 723 10.66 -25.11 12.92
CA VAL A 723 11.08 -25.85 11.73
C VAL A 723 10.27 -27.16 11.66
N PRO A 724 9.60 -27.47 10.53
CA PRO A 724 8.93 -28.76 10.38
C PRO A 724 9.93 -29.91 10.51
N THR A 725 9.52 -31.00 11.16
CA THR A 725 10.40 -32.16 11.42
C THR A 725 9.86 -33.42 10.79
N GLY A 726 10.64 -34.51 10.78
CA GLY A 726 10.16 -35.79 10.29
C GLY A 726 9.80 -35.83 8.80
N LEU A 727 10.36 -34.93 7.97
CA LEU A 727 10.15 -34.96 6.52
C LEU A 727 10.46 -36.36 5.97
N SER A 728 9.53 -36.93 5.23
CA SER A 728 9.68 -38.18 4.48
C SER A 728 9.21 -38.00 3.06
N VAL A 729 9.91 -38.63 2.11
CA VAL A 729 9.58 -38.56 0.68
C VAL A 729 9.54 -39.96 0.08
N VAL A 730 8.38 -40.34 -0.43
CA VAL A 730 8.15 -41.61 -1.13
C VAL A 730 7.88 -41.32 -2.60
N THR A 731 8.52 -42.04 -3.50
CA THR A 731 8.30 -41.90 -4.96
C THR A 731 7.79 -43.19 -5.57
N ASP A 732 6.82 -43.10 -6.47
CA ASP A 732 6.38 -44.19 -7.34
C ASP A 732 6.91 -44.05 -8.78
N GLY A 733 7.76 -43.04 -9.02
CA GLY A 733 8.31 -42.68 -10.34
C GLY A 733 7.41 -41.75 -11.16
N THR A 734 6.18 -41.51 -10.74
CA THR A 734 5.25 -40.52 -11.35
C THR A 734 4.99 -39.35 -10.39
N TRP A 735 4.84 -39.66 -9.10
CA TRP A 735 4.64 -38.71 -8.02
C TRP A 735 5.69 -38.90 -6.93
N ASP A 736 6.04 -37.80 -6.28
CA ASP A 736 6.75 -37.77 -5.01
C ASP A 736 5.75 -37.33 -3.93
N ALA A 737 5.42 -38.23 -3.01
CA ALA A 737 4.61 -37.95 -1.83
C ALA A 737 5.50 -37.51 -0.67
N LEU A 738 5.28 -36.29 -0.20
CA LEU A 738 5.98 -35.70 0.93
C LEU A 738 5.04 -35.65 2.14
N SER A 739 5.56 -35.93 3.32
CA SER A 739 4.87 -35.71 4.60
C SER A 739 5.84 -35.28 5.69
N TRP A 740 5.36 -34.51 6.66
CA TRP A 740 6.16 -34.00 7.78
C TRP A 740 5.30 -33.77 9.02
N GLU A 741 5.95 -33.58 10.16
CA GLU A 741 5.32 -33.13 11.38
C GLU A 741 5.15 -31.60 11.40
N PRO A 742 4.03 -31.06 11.91
CA PRO A 742 3.76 -29.64 11.90
C PRO A 742 4.85 -28.77 12.53
N GLY A 743 5.09 -27.60 11.93
CA GLY A 743 5.98 -26.55 12.47
C GLY A 743 5.27 -25.52 13.35
N GLY A 744 3.97 -25.68 13.58
CA GLY A 744 3.11 -24.74 14.29
C GLY A 744 1.65 -24.92 13.89
N GLU A 745 0.74 -24.21 14.57
CA GLU A 745 -0.68 -24.14 14.19
C GLU A 745 -0.91 -22.99 13.21
N GLY A 746 -1.82 -23.19 12.25
CA GLY A 746 -2.23 -22.12 11.32
C GLY A 746 -1.14 -21.67 10.33
N VAL A 747 -0.08 -22.47 10.16
CA VAL A 747 1.04 -22.15 9.26
C VAL A 747 0.81 -22.68 7.84
N THR A 748 1.46 -22.03 6.88
CA THR A 748 1.59 -22.51 5.50
C THR A 748 2.98 -23.12 5.30
N TYR A 749 3.06 -24.26 4.64
CA TYR A 749 4.31 -24.96 4.34
C TYR A 749 4.78 -24.70 2.91
N GLN A 750 6.10 -24.56 2.75
CA GLN A 750 6.76 -24.42 1.47
C GLN A 750 7.77 -25.54 1.27
N VAL A 751 7.68 -26.21 0.13
CA VAL A 751 8.58 -27.31 -0.25
C VAL A 751 9.52 -26.84 -1.34
N PHE A 752 10.82 -27.11 -1.16
CA PHE A 752 11.86 -26.84 -2.14
C PHE A 752 12.65 -28.11 -2.47
N ALA A 753 13.22 -28.13 -3.67
CA ALA A 753 14.26 -29.09 -4.03
C ALA A 753 15.64 -28.45 -3.85
N ILE A 754 16.57 -29.13 -3.18
CA ILE A 754 17.97 -28.71 -3.06
C ILE A 754 18.58 -28.57 -4.46
N GLY A 755 19.36 -27.51 -4.68
CA GLY A 755 19.96 -27.22 -5.97
C GLY A 755 19.00 -26.59 -6.99
N SER A 756 17.72 -26.42 -6.66
CA SER A 756 16.74 -25.66 -7.42
C SER A 756 16.50 -24.29 -6.77
N GLY A 757 16.30 -23.25 -7.57
CA GLY A 757 15.81 -21.94 -7.09
C GLY A 757 14.28 -21.83 -7.08
N GLU A 758 13.57 -22.85 -7.54
CA GLU A 758 12.12 -22.87 -7.70
C GLU A 758 11.41 -23.44 -6.46
N LEU A 759 10.29 -22.83 -6.09
CA LEU A 759 9.32 -23.40 -5.15
C LEU A 759 8.64 -24.61 -5.81
N VAL A 760 8.66 -25.76 -5.13
CA VAL A 760 8.01 -26.99 -5.62
C VAL A 760 6.51 -26.90 -5.39
N THR A 761 6.08 -26.58 -4.18
CA THR A 761 4.66 -26.36 -3.85
C THR A 761 4.52 -25.59 -2.54
N GLN A 762 3.31 -25.08 -2.31
CA GLN A 762 2.89 -24.44 -1.07
C GLN A 762 1.54 -25.04 -0.64
N THR A 763 1.40 -25.39 0.64
CA THR A 763 0.18 -26.02 1.17
C THR A 763 0.00 -25.72 2.65
N THR A 764 -1.22 -25.78 3.16
CA THR A 764 -1.51 -25.77 4.61
C THR A 764 -1.51 -27.17 5.23
N ASP A 765 -1.55 -28.21 4.38
CA ASP A 765 -1.52 -29.60 4.83
C ASP A 765 -0.10 -30.05 5.18
N THR A 766 0.02 -31.09 6.00
CA THR A 766 1.30 -31.70 6.36
C THR A 766 1.71 -32.87 5.47
N ALA A 767 0.93 -33.11 4.42
CA ALA A 767 1.25 -34.08 3.38
C ALA A 767 0.77 -33.56 2.01
N VAL A 768 1.56 -33.83 0.98
CA VAL A 768 1.27 -33.41 -0.40
C VAL A 768 1.97 -34.35 -1.38
N ALA A 769 1.33 -34.67 -2.51
CA ALA A 769 2.00 -35.29 -3.65
C ALA A 769 2.30 -34.26 -4.74
N VAL A 770 3.52 -34.30 -5.27
CA VAL A 770 4.00 -33.45 -6.36
C VAL A 770 4.54 -34.32 -7.49
N PRO A 771 4.59 -33.84 -8.75
CA PRO A 771 5.16 -34.63 -9.84
C PRO A 771 6.59 -35.09 -9.51
N ALA A 772 6.90 -36.36 -9.79
CA ALA A 772 8.19 -36.94 -9.48
C ALA A 772 9.33 -36.16 -10.16
N ARG A 773 10.38 -35.89 -9.40
CA ARG A 773 11.60 -35.22 -9.90
C ARG A 773 12.71 -36.25 -10.18
N PRO A 774 13.78 -35.87 -10.90
CA PRO A 774 14.86 -36.79 -11.24
C PRO A 774 15.39 -37.55 -10.02
N ASP A 775 15.75 -38.81 -10.23
CA ASP A 775 16.30 -39.68 -9.19
C ASP A 775 17.43 -39.00 -8.40
N GLY A 776 17.35 -39.11 -7.08
CA GLY A 776 18.32 -38.48 -6.17
C GLY A 776 17.98 -37.03 -5.78
N THR A 777 16.86 -36.48 -6.27
CA THR A 777 16.35 -35.17 -5.80
C THR A 777 16.14 -35.19 -4.29
N ARG A 778 16.60 -34.12 -3.65
CA ARG A 778 16.47 -33.90 -2.19
C ARG A 778 15.50 -32.77 -1.93
N TYR A 779 14.59 -32.99 -1.00
CA TYR A 779 13.55 -32.05 -0.62
C TYR A 779 13.79 -31.47 0.76
N VAL A 780 13.40 -30.22 0.94
CA VAL A 780 13.29 -29.54 2.23
C VAL A 780 11.94 -28.87 2.36
N VAL A 781 11.46 -28.74 3.60
CA VAL A 781 10.22 -28.03 3.91
C VAL A 781 10.47 -26.95 4.97
N ARG A 782 9.77 -25.82 4.87
CA ARG A 782 9.74 -24.77 5.91
C ARG A 782 8.30 -24.30 6.15
N ALA A 783 8.08 -23.62 7.27
CA ALA A 783 6.77 -23.09 7.67
C ALA A 783 6.76 -21.55 7.65
N LEU A 784 5.60 -21.00 7.29
CA LEU A 784 5.27 -19.57 7.30
C LEU A 784 4.05 -19.33 8.17
N ASP A 785 4.07 -18.32 9.04
CA ASP A 785 2.88 -17.86 9.75
C ASP A 785 2.08 -16.81 8.96
N SER A 786 0.97 -16.36 9.55
CA SER A 786 0.09 -15.34 8.98
C SER A 786 0.68 -13.94 8.96
N ASP A 787 1.69 -13.67 9.79
CA ASP A 787 2.33 -12.36 9.89
C ASP A 787 3.48 -12.23 8.89
N GLY A 788 4.00 -13.34 8.36
CA GLY A 788 5.03 -13.42 7.33
C GLY A 788 6.37 -13.95 7.84
N ASN A 789 6.47 -14.39 9.10
CA ASN A 789 7.71 -15.00 9.57
C ASN A 789 7.88 -16.40 8.99
N ILE A 790 9.13 -16.73 8.68
CA ILE A 790 9.53 -17.94 7.95
C ILE A 790 10.53 -18.72 8.79
N SER A 791 10.24 -19.99 9.05
CA SER A 791 11.18 -20.88 9.71
C SER A 791 12.36 -21.26 8.80
N ALA A 792 13.47 -21.67 9.40
CA ALA A 792 14.53 -22.34 8.66
C ALA A 792 13.97 -23.62 8.02
N THR A 793 14.61 -24.11 6.95
CA THR A 793 14.21 -25.38 6.35
C THR A 793 14.55 -26.58 7.22
N SER A 794 13.75 -27.64 7.09
CA SER A 794 14.05 -28.97 7.61
C SER A 794 15.37 -29.52 7.07
N ASN A 795 15.85 -30.62 7.67
CA ASN A 795 16.89 -31.43 7.04
C ASN A 795 16.40 -31.95 5.68
N ALA A 796 17.32 -32.00 4.71
CA ALA A 796 17.01 -32.43 3.35
C ALA A 796 16.89 -33.95 3.24
N VAL A 797 15.86 -34.44 2.53
CA VAL A 797 15.52 -35.86 2.42
C VAL A 797 15.44 -36.27 0.95
N VAL A 798 16.08 -37.40 0.60
CA VAL A 798 16.05 -37.97 -0.76
C VAL A 798 14.77 -38.81 -0.92
N ALA A 799 14.09 -38.68 -2.06
CA ALA A 799 12.97 -39.55 -2.42
C ALA A 799 13.37 -41.04 -2.43
N GLN A 800 12.59 -41.88 -1.74
CA GLN A 800 12.79 -43.33 -1.70
C GLN A 800 11.67 -44.05 -2.45
N PRO A 801 11.94 -45.11 -3.24
CA PRO A 801 10.90 -45.88 -3.90
C PRO A 801 9.89 -46.48 -2.91
N GLY A 802 8.59 -46.36 -3.20
CA GLY A 802 7.52 -46.95 -2.39
C GLY A 802 6.12 -46.71 -2.95
N GLU A 803 5.11 -47.28 -2.31
CA GLU A 803 3.70 -47.05 -2.67
C GLU A 803 3.18 -45.74 -2.07
N ILE A 804 2.48 -44.96 -2.89
CA ILE A 804 1.85 -43.68 -2.50
C ILE A 804 0.35 -43.90 -2.28
N SER A 805 -0.20 -43.28 -1.22
CA SER A 805 -1.65 -43.29 -0.97
C SER A 805 -2.40 -42.58 -2.10
N ALA A 806 -3.42 -43.22 -2.65
CA ALA A 806 -4.28 -42.63 -3.68
C ALA A 806 -4.94 -41.32 -3.23
N ASP A 807 -5.22 -41.18 -1.92
CA ASP A 807 -5.85 -39.99 -1.33
C ASP A 807 -4.92 -38.75 -1.35
N LEU A 808 -3.60 -38.94 -1.47
CA LEU A 808 -2.62 -37.84 -1.53
C LEU A 808 -2.34 -37.38 -2.96
N ILE A 809 -2.59 -38.23 -3.94
CA ILE A 809 -2.39 -37.91 -5.35
C ILE A 809 -3.54 -36.96 -5.73
N PRO A 810 -3.26 -35.73 -6.20
CA PRO A 810 -4.30 -34.87 -6.71
C PRO A 810 -5.09 -35.67 -7.75
N GLU A 811 -6.40 -35.83 -7.56
CA GLU A 811 -7.23 -36.41 -8.61
C GLU A 811 -6.90 -35.64 -9.88
N ALA A 812 -6.48 -36.34 -10.93
CA ALA A 812 -6.19 -35.71 -12.21
C ALA A 812 -7.42 -34.90 -12.56
N SER A 813 -7.36 -33.57 -12.39
CA SER A 813 -8.49 -32.71 -12.68
C SER A 813 -8.87 -33.06 -14.10
N PRO A 814 -10.08 -33.58 -14.35
CA PRO A 814 -10.44 -33.86 -15.71
C PRO A 814 -10.33 -32.52 -16.41
N THR A 815 -9.42 -32.40 -17.38
CA THR A 815 -9.52 -31.45 -18.49
C THR A 815 -10.75 -31.78 -19.35
N ARG A 816 -11.78 -32.37 -18.75
CA ARG A 816 -12.95 -32.90 -19.39
C ARG A 816 -14.05 -31.85 -19.19
N PRO A 817 -14.67 -31.42 -20.29
CA PRO A 817 -15.78 -30.49 -20.20
C PRO A 817 -16.86 -31.00 -19.23
N VAL A 818 -17.28 -30.17 -18.26
CA VAL A 818 -18.35 -30.51 -17.31
C VAL A 818 -19.69 -30.12 -17.92
N GLN A 819 -20.54 -31.10 -18.20
CA GLN A 819 -21.88 -30.82 -18.73
C GLN A 819 -22.78 -30.25 -17.62
N LEU A 820 -23.09 -28.94 -17.69
CA LEU A 820 -23.98 -28.28 -16.73
C LEU A 820 -25.45 -28.39 -17.16
N ILE A 821 -25.71 -28.33 -18.47
CA ILE A 821 -27.03 -28.55 -19.05
C ILE A 821 -26.87 -29.52 -20.21
N SER A 822 -27.36 -30.75 -20.06
CA SER A 822 -27.35 -31.75 -21.14
C SER A 822 -28.28 -31.35 -22.30
N PRO A 823 -27.97 -31.75 -23.54
CA PRO A 823 -28.93 -31.71 -24.65
C PRO A 823 -30.25 -32.39 -24.25
N ARG A 824 -31.37 -31.94 -24.83
CA ARG A 824 -32.70 -32.48 -24.51
C ARG A 824 -33.05 -32.36 -23.02
N ALA A 825 -32.50 -31.34 -22.36
CA ALA A 825 -32.78 -31.03 -20.97
C ALA A 825 -34.28 -30.75 -20.74
N THR A 826 -34.76 -30.96 -19.51
CA THR A 826 -36.02 -30.37 -19.07
C THR A 826 -35.82 -28.88 -18.79
N TRP A 827 -36.70 -28.06 -19.33
CA TRP A 827 -36.72 -26.60 -19.21
C TRP A 827 -38.04 -26.13 -18.63
N SER A 828 -38.02 -25.09 -17.80
CA SER A 828 -39.24 -24.34 -17.53
C SER A 828 -39.56 -23.48 -18.76
N HIS A 829 -40.84 -23.34 -19.10
CA HIS A 829 -41.25 -22.60 -20.29
C HIS A 829 -42.52 -21.77 -20.09
N SER A 830 -42.64 -20.70 -20.87
CA SER A 830 -43.86 -19.91 -21.04
C SER A 830 -44.10 -19.70 -22.54
N HIS A 831 -45.29 -20.07 -23.00
CA HIS A 831 -45.67 -20.06 -24.42
C HIS A 831 -46.96 -19.25 -24.65
N ASP A 832 -47.96 -19.39 -23.78
CA ASP A 832 -49.29 -18.83 -23.99
C ASP A 832 -49.58 -17.54 -23.19
N ALA A 833 -48.63 -17.06 -22.38
CA ALA A 833 -48.85 -15.97 -21.41
C ALA A 833 -48.28 -14.61 -21.85
N GLY A 834 -47.77 -14.47 -23.08
CA GLY A 834 -47.03 -13.28 -23.52
C GLY A 834 -45.63 -13.18 -22.89
N ARG A 835 -44.98 -12.02 -23.01
CA ARG A 835 -43.64 -11.80 -22.42
C ARG A 835 -43.74 -11.85 -20.89
N PRO A 836 -42.98 -12.73 -20.20
CA PRO A 836 -43.02 -12.81 -18.75
C PRO A 836 -42.59 -11.52 -18.05
N ASP A 837 -43.23 -11.20 -16.92
CA ASP A 837 -42.82 -10.08 -16.06
C ASP A 837 -41.40 -10.30 -15.53
N GLY A 838 -40.54 -9.29 -15.65
CA GLY A 838 -39.12 -9.37 -15.23
C GLY A 838 -38.17 -9.98 -16.27
N TRP A 839 -38.63 -10.32 -17.47
CA TRP A 839 -37.78 -10.87 -18.53
C TRP A 839 -36.67 -9.90 -18.97
N PRO A 840 -35.40 -10.35 -19.10
CA PRO A 840 -34.92 -11.75 -19.10
C PRO A 840 -34.41 -12.30 -17.75
N ALA A 841 -34.43 -11.50 -16.68
CA ALA A 841 -33.94 -11.89 -15.35
C ALA A 841 -35.06 -12.52 -14.49
N VAL A 842 -35.54 -13.69 -14.93
CA VAL A 842 -36.67 -14.41 -14.30
C VAL A 842 -36.21 -15.71 -13.66
N GLU A 843 -36.91 -16.10 -12.59
CA GLU A 843 -36.82 -17.44 -12.03
C GLU A 843 -37.55 -18.47 -12.92
N PRO A 844 -37.20 -19.77 -12.84
CA PRO A 844 -37.89 -20.82 -13.58
C PRO A 844 -39.42 -20.83 -13.35
N PHE A 845 -40.17 -21.02 -14.45
CA PHE A 845 -41.63 -21.07 -14.44
C PHE A 845 -42.19 -22.38 -13.84
N THR A 846 -43.48 -22.41 -13.51
CA THR A 846 -44.17 -23.62 -13.04
C THR A 846 -44.39 -24.67 -14.12
N SER A 847 -44.54 -24.25 -15.38
CA SER A 847 -44.68 -25.15 -16.54
C SER A 847 -43.31 -25.64 -17.00
N THR A 848 -43.15 -26.96 -17.12
CA THR A 848 -41.88 -27.60 -17.51
C THR A 848 -42.08 -28.61 -18.65
N GLY A 849 -41.08 -28.74 -19.52
CA GLY A 849 -41.09 -29.69 -20.63
C GLY A 849 -39.67 -30.12 -21.03
N THR A 850 -39.55 -31.31 -21.60
CA THR A 850 -38.29 -31.83 -22.13
C THR A 850 -38.03 -31.28 -23.53
N ALA A 851 -36.82 -30.78 -23.77
CA ALA A 851 -36.39 -30.30 -25.08
C ALA A 851 -36.16 -31.48 -26.07
N PRO A 852 -36.30 -31.27 -27.39
CA PRO A 852 -36.74 -30.03 -28.03
C PRO A 852 -38.21 -29.71 -27.73
N LEU A 853 -38.49 -28.46 -27.31
CA LEU A 853 -39.84 -27.96 -27.09
C LEU A 853 -40.31 -27.19 -28.32
N GLY A 854 -41.61 -27.25 -28.66
CA GLY A 854 -42.17 -26.45 -29.75
C GLY A 854 -43.11 -27.22 -30.67
N TRP A 855 -43.02 -27.01 -31.99
CA TRP A 855 -43.82 -27.72 -32.99
C TRP A 855 -43.11 -27.83 -34.35
N GLY A 856 -43.62 -28.69 -35.22
CA GLY A 856 -43.27 -28.70 -36.64
C GLY A 856 -42.05 -29.55 -37.03
N THR A 857 -41.36 -30.15 -36.06
CA THR A 857 -40.25 -31.10 -36.31
C THR A 857 -40.56 -32.48 -35.71
N ASN A 858 -39.98 -33.53 -36.26
CA ASN A 858 -40.26 -34.92 -35.84
C ASN A 858 -39.62 -35.30 -34.49
N ASP A 859 -38.68 -34.49 -33.99
CA ASP A 859 -37.91 -34.74 -32.78
C ASP A 859 -38.41 -33.97 -31.55
N VAL A 860 -39.49 -33.18 -31.69
CA VAL A 860 -40.13 -32.44 -30.58
C VAL A 860 -40.55 -33.41 -29.48
N ALA A 861 -39.98 -33.24 -28.30
CA ALA A 861 -40.33 -34.02 -27.11
C ALA A 861 -41.50 -33.39 -26.34
N THR A 862 -41.57 -32.05 -26.29
CA THR A 862 -42.70 -31.33 -25.68
C THR A 862 -43.40 -30.47 -26.74
N ALA A 863 -44.57 -30.92 -27.17
CA ALA A 863 -45.33 -30.23 -28.21
C ALA A 863 -46.19 -29.12 -27.62
N PHE A 864 -46.06 -27.92 -28.17
CA PHE A 864 -47.02 -26.85 -27.93
C PHE A 864 -48.22 -27.04 -28.87
N PRO A 865 -49.48 -26.85 -28.43
CA PRO A 865 -50.66 -26.95 -29.30
C PRO A 865 -50.91 -25.66 -30.11
N ALA A 866 -51.55 -25.77 -31.26
CA ALA A 866 -52.02 -24.60 -32.01
C ALA A 866 -53.38 -24.15 -31.46
N ALA A 867 -53.69 -22.84 -31.57
CA ALA A 867 -55.05 -22.37 -31.35
C ALA A 867 -56.00 -22.94 -32.44
N ALA A 868 -57.32 -22.88 -32.17
CA ALA A 868 -58.33 -23.44 -33.07
C ALA A 868 -58.33 -22.82 -34.48
N ASP A 869 -57.78 -21.61 -34.65
CA ASP A 869 -57.63 -20.90 -35.94
C ASP A 869 -56.29 -21.21 -36.66
N GLY A 870 -55.50 -22.13 -36.10
CA GLY A 870 -54.20 -22.54 -36.60
C GLY A 870 -53.07 -21.55 -36.32
N THR A 871 -53.28 -20.53 -35.50
CA THR A 871 -52.23 -19.60 -35.07
C THR A 871 -51.55 -20.06 -33.77
N ARG A 872 -50.33 -19.55 -33.55
CA ARG A 872 -49.56 -19.75 -32.32
C ARG A 872 -48.93 -18.43 -31.85
N PRO A 873 -48.69 -18.27 -30.54
CA PRO A 873 -47.82 -17.23 -30.01
C PRO A 873 -46.53 -17.09 -30.80
N LEU A 874 -46.13 -15.84 -31.07
CA LEU A 874 -44.97 -15.55 -31.91
C LEU A 874 -43.66 -15.82 -31.17
N ALA A 875 -43.63 -15.59 -29.86
CA ALA A 875 -42.49 -15.81 -28.99
C ALA A 875 -42.79 -16.93 -27.99
N SER A 876 -41.75 -17.67 -27.62
CA SER A 876 -41.75 -18.64 -26.52
C SER A 876 -40.51 -18.44 -25.66
N TYR A 877 -40.66 -18.63 -24.35
CA TYR A 877 -39.67 -18.26 -23.35
C TYR A 877 -39.28 -19.47 -22.52
N TYR A 878 -37.99 -19.60 -22.22
CA TYR A 878 -37.41 -20.76 -21.54
C TYR A 878 -36.47 -20.28 -20.44
N ALA A 879 -36.47 -20.95 -19.29
CA ALA A 879 -35.58 -20.65 -18.18
C ALA A 879 -35.09 -21.93 -17.49
N LYS A 880 -33.82 -21.94 -17.09
CA LYS A 880 -33.20 -23.05 -16.35
C LYS A 880 -32.08 -22.55 -15.45
N SER A 881 -32.07 -23.05 -14.22
CA SER A 881 -30.98 -22.81 -13.26
C SER A 881 -29.98 -23.97 -13.27
N PHE A 882 -28.72 -23.68 -13.00
CA PHE A 882 -27.63 -24.63 -12.84
C PHE A 882 -26.61 -24.08 -11.84
N ASP A 883 -25.91 -24.95 -11.13
CA ASP A 883 -24.90 -24.56 -10.13
C ASP A 883 -23.48 -24.64 -10.72
N LEU A 884 -22.66 -23.64 -10.39
CA LEU A 884 -21.22 -23.65 -10.68
C LEU A 884 -20.47 -24.35 -9.53
N PRO A 885 -19.66 -25.40 -9.79
CA PRO A 885 -18.85 -26.06 -8.77
C PRO A 885 -17.82 -25.10 -8.14
N ALA A 886 -17.62 -25.18 -6.82
CA ALA A 886 -16.73 -24.30 -6.06
C ALA A 886 -15.23 -24.46 -6.41
N ASP A 887 -14.89 -25.59 -7.03
CA ASP A 887 -13.55 -26.05 -7.40
C ASP A 887 -13.34 -26.10 -8.93
N ALA A 888 -14.25 -25.51 -9.72
CA ALA A 888 -14.21 -25.59 -11.17
C ALA A 888 -12.85 -25.13 -11.75
N PRO A 889 -12.03 -26.04 -12.33
CA PRO A 889 -10.69 -25.72 -12.85
C PRO A 889 -10.71 -25.05 -14.24
N HIS A 890 -11.89 -24.64 -14.69
CA HIS A 890 -12.24 -24.34 -16.07
C HIS A 890 -12.41 -22.82 -16.27
N GLN A 891 -12.23 -22.34 -17.50
CA GLN A 891 -12.07 -20.92 -17.82
C GLN A 891 -13.33 -20.29 -18.44
N GLU A 892 -14.21 -21.09 -19.05
CA GLU A 892 -15.38 -20.59 -19.77
C GLU A 892 -16.56 -21.58 -19.81
N LEU A 893 -17.79 -21.06 -19.95
CA LEU A 893 -19.00 -21.80 -20.24
C LEU A 893 -19.31 -21.73 -21.75
N VAL A 894 -19.34 -22.89 -22.41
CA VAL A 894 -19.72 -23.03 -23.81
C VAL A 894 -21.21 -23.38 -23.88
N VAL A 895 -22.00 -22.49 -24.47
CA VAL A 895 -23.44 -22.68 -24.67
C VAL A 895 -23.72 -22.94 -26.14
N THR A 896 -24.42 -24.03 -26.44
CA THR A 896 -24.86 -24.38 -27.79
C THR A 896 -26.38 -24.47 -27.83
N VAL A 897 -27.02 -23.66 -28.69
CA VAL A 897 -28.48 -23.53 -28.79
C VAL A 897 -28.96 -23.78 -30.20
N ARG A 898 -30.13 -24.42 -30.32
CA ARG A 898 -30.85 -24.63 -31.59
C ARG A 898 -31.48 -23.31 -32.07
N ILE A 899 -31.31 -23.00 -33.35
CA ILE A 899 -31.90 -21.84 -34.02
C ILE A 899 -32.93 -22.35 -35.03
N ASP A 900 -34.22 -22.20 -34.72
CA ASP A 900 -35.30 -22.31 -35.71
C ASP A 900 -35.40 -20.96 -36.44
N ASP A 901 -36.42 -20.14 -36.24
CA ASP A 901 -36.49 -18.83 -36.92
C ASP A 901 -35.56 -17.77 -36.29
N GLY A 902 -35.76 -17.39 -35.02
CA GLY A 902 -34.91 -16.44 -34.30
C GLY A 902 -34.82 -16.71 -32.81
N THR A 903 -33.67 -16.43 -32.19
CA THR A 903 -33.40 -16.79 -30.79
C THR A 903 -32.48 -15.78 -30.11
N ALA A 904 -32.81 -15.40 -28.87
CA ALA A 904 -31.89 -14.71 -27.97
C ALA A 904 -31.70 -15.53 -26.69
N VAL A 905 -30.47 -15.53 -26.16
CA VAL A 905 -30.07 -16.25 -24.93
C VAL A 905 -29.46 -15.26 -23.96
N TYR A 906 -29.81 -15.40 -22.69
CA TYR A 906 -29.35 -14.55 -21.60
C TYR A 906 -28.80 -15.41 -20.46
N LEU A 907 -27.70 -14.97 -19.86
CA LEU A 907 -27.15 -15.52 -18.63
C LEU A 907 -27.33 -14.51 -17.51
N ASN A 908 -28.02 -14.88 -16.43
CA ASN A 908 -28.30 -14.01 -15.28
C ASN A 908 -28.88 -12.64 -15.70
N GLY A 909 -29.72 -12.63 -16.74
CA GLY A 909 -30.33 -11.43 -17.30
C GLY A 909 -29.49 -10.63 -18.31
N LYS A 910 -28.23 -11.01 -18.55
CA LYS A 910 -27.35 -10.40 -19.57
C LYS A 910 -27.45 -11.17 -20.88
N GLU A 911 -27.70 -10.48 -21.99
CA GLU A 911 -27.73 -11.10 -23.32
C GLU A 911 -26.34 -11.60 -23.72
N VAL A 912 -26.25 -12.88 -24.10
CA VAL A 912 -25.00 -13.54 -24.52
C VAL A 912 -25.06 -14.01 -25.98
N LEU A 913 -26.25 -14.19 -26.55
CA LEU A 913 -26.45 -14.53 -27.95
C LEU A 913 -27.73 -13.90 -28.47
N ARG A 914 -27.71 -13.40 -29.70
CA ARG A 914 -28.88 -13.01 -30.48
C ARG A 914 -28.66 -13.41 -31.94
N GLU A 915 -29.54 -14.24 -32.47
CA GLU A 915 -29.49 -14.72 -33.85
C GLU A 915 -30.87 -14.55 -34.52
N ASN A 916 -30.88 -14.05 -35.75
CA ASN A 916 -32.09 -13.84 -36.57
C ASN A 916 -33.20 -13.01 -35.91
N LEU A 917 -32.82 -12.08 -35.04
CA LEU A 917 -33.71 -11.11 -34.40
C LEU A 917 -33.25 -9.68 -34.71
N PRO A 918 -34.16 -8.70 -34.77
CA PRO A 918 -33.77 -7.31 -35.00
C PRO A 918 -32.98 -6.76 -33.80
N ASP A 919 -32.20 -5.70 -34.03
CA ASP A 919 -31.58 -4.92 -32.97
C ASP A 919 -32.63 -4.19 -32.12
N GLY A 920 -32.31 -3.92 -30.85
CA GLY A 920 -33.20 -3.21 -29.92
C GLY A 920 -33.99 -4.13 -28.98
N GLU A 921 -35.02 -3.58 -28.33
CA GLU A 921 -35.84 -4.31 -27.37
C GLU A 921 -36.73 -5.35 -28.08
N LEU A 922 -36.74 -6.58 -27.58
CA LEU A 922 -37.57 -7.67 -28.07
C LEU A 922 -38.89 -7.71 -27.30
N ALA A 923 -40.02 -7.65 -28.00
CA ALA A 923 -41.35 -7.83 -27.43
C ALA A 923 -41.90 -9.20 -27.86
N ASP A 924 -42.94 -9.68 -27.19
CA ASP A 924 -43.65 -10.93 -27.53
C ASP A 924 -44.24 -10.96 -28.96
N ARG A 925 -44.33 -9.80 -29.61
CA ARG A 925 -44.76 -9.62 -30.99
C ARG A 925 -43.64 -9.30 -31.97
N THR A 926 -42.37 -9.38 -31.55
CA THR A 926 -41.22 -9.22 -32.44
C THR A 926 -41.10 -10.42 -33.37
N TYR A 927 -41.03 -10.17 -34.67
CA TYR A 927 -40.78 -11.21 -35.68
C TYR A 927 -39.29 -11.52 -35.78
N ALA A 928 -38.97 -12.80 -36.01
CA ALA A 928 -37.65 -13.17 -36.51
C ALA A 928 -37.41 -12.58 -37.91
N THR A 929 -36.17 -12.20 -38.19
CA THR A 929 -35.75 -11.59 -39.45
C THR A 929 -35.47 -12.61 -40.55
N GLN A 930 -35.38 -13.90 -40.20
CA GLN A 930 -35.16 -15.01 -41.12
C GLN A 930 -36.14 -16.15 -40.86
N SER A 931 -36.35 -17.01 -41.87
CA SER A 931 -37.06 -18.28 -41.71
C SER A 931 -36.08 -19.44 -41.77
N VAL A 932 -36.20 -20.40 -40.87
CA VAL A 932 -35.52 -21.69 -41.01
C VAL A 932 -36.57 -22.77 -41.20
N SER A 933 -36.34 -23.69 -42.14
CA SER A 933 -37.27 -24.79 -42.35
C SER A 933 -37.18 -25.78 -41.19
N GLY A 934 -38.30 -26.34 -40.74
CA GLY A 934 -38.33 -27.36 -39.67
C GLY A 934 -37.51 -28.62 -39.95
N ASN A 935 -37.12 -28.90 -41.20
CA ASN A 935 -36.18 -29.99 -41.51
C ASN A 935 -34.71 -29.62 -41.22
N ALA A 936 -34.38 -28.33 -41.23
CA ALA A 936 -33.02 -27.81 -40.99
C ALA A 936 -32.83 -27.35 -39.55
N ALA A 937 -33.90 -26.92 -38.87
CA ALA A 937 -33.84 -26.48 -37.47
C ALA A 937 -33.16 -27.50 -36.53
N PRO A 938 -33.36 -28.83 -36.64
CA PRO A 938 -32.72 -29.78 -35.75
C PRO A 938 -31.18 -29.74 -35.73
N ASP A 939 -30.57 -29.42 -36.87
CA ASP A 939 -29.12 -29.39 -37.07
C ASP A 939 -28.55 -27.96 -37.07
N ASN A 940 -29.41 -26.93 -37.05
CA ASN A 940 -29.00 -25.52 -37.05
C ASN A 940 -28.73 -25.05 -35.63
N THR A 941 -27.46 -25.06 -35.21
CA THR A 941 -27.06 -24.64 -33.86
C THR A 941 -26.06 -23.49 -33.89
N LYS A 942 -26.06 -22.68 -32.83
CA LYS A 942 -25.07 -21.62 -32.59
C LYS A 942 -24.41 -21.82 -31.24
N THR A 943 -23.09 -21.57 -31.21
CA THR A 943 -22.27 -21.70 -30.01
C THR A 943 -21.74 -20.34 -29.57
N VAL A 944 -21.86 -20.04 -28.28
CA VAL A 944 -21.23 -18.88 -27.63
C VAL A 944 -20.34 -19.36 -26.49
N ARG A 945 -19.16 -18.74 -26.36
CA ARG A 945 -18.23 -18.96 -25.23
C ARG A 945 -18.37 -17.79 -24.26
N ILE A 946 -18.69 -18.10 -23.00
CA ILE A 946 -18.95 -17.13 -21.94
C ILE A 946 -17.83 -17.25 -20.90
N PRO A 947 -17.04 -16.21 -20.63
CA PRO A 947 -15.97 -16.27 -19.63
C PRO A 947 -16.49 -16.65 -18.25
N ILE A 948 -15.71 -17.41 -17.46
CA ILE A 948 -16.14 -17.82 -16.10
C ILE A 948 -16.43 -16.61 -15.19
N THR A 949 -15.83 -15.45 -15.47
CA THR A 949 -16.06 -14.19 -14.76
C THR A 949 -17.47 -13.61 -14.92
N ASP A 950 -18.23 -14.06 -15.93
CA ASP A 950 -19.62 -13.65 -16.16
C ASP A 950 -20.63 -14.53 -15.40
N LEU A 951 -20.17 -15.60 -14.72
CA LEU A 951 -20.99 -16.45 -13.86
C LEU A 951 -20.96 -15.98 -12.40
N ALA A 952 -22.06 -16.19 -11.70
CA ALA A 952 -22.14 -16.07 -10.25
C ALA A 952 -21.61 -17.34 -9.57
N GLU A 953 -21.02 -17.21 -8.38
CA GLU A 953 -20.70 -18.35 -7.53
C GLU A 953 -21.99 -19.04 -7.05
N GLY A 954 -22.07 -20.36 -7.19
CA GLY A 954 -23.29 -21.12 -6.92
C GLY A 954 -24.30 -21.06 -8.07
N THR A 955 -25.56 -20.75 -7.78
CA THR A 955 -26.67 -20.86 -8.74
C THR A 955 -26.65 -19.75 -9.79
N ASN A 956 -26.70 -20.15 -11.05
CA ASN A 956 -26.85 -19.31 -12.23
C ASN A 956 -28.14 -19.66 -12.96
N THR A 957 -28.73 -18.70 -13.67
CA THR A 957 -29.94 -18.91 -14.48
C THR A 957 -29.69 -18.51 -15.92
N ILE A 958 -29.91 -19.45 -16.84
CA ILE A 958 -29.90 -19.20 -18.29
C ILE A 958 -31.34 -19.12 -18.79
N THR A 959 -31.64 -18.10 -19.58
CA THR A 959 -32.95 -17.90 -20.19
C THR A 959 -32.83 -17.73 -21.69
N ALA A 960 -33.85 -18.12 -22.44
CA ALA A 960 -33.88 -17.99 -23.89
C ALA A 960 -35.28 -17.61 -24.38
N GLU A 961 -35.36 -16.75 -25.40
CA GLU A 961 -36.59 -16.47 -26.14
C GLU A 961 -36.44 -16.88 -27.60
N VAL A 962 -37.43 -17.59 -28.13
CA VAL A 962 -37.48 -18.04 -29.52
C VAL A 962 -38.67 -17.38 -30.20
N HIS A 963 -38.43 -16.68 -31.29
CA HIS A 963 -39.45 -15.99 -32.08
C HIS A 963 -39.62 -16.66 -33.43
N SER A 964 -40.87 -16.82 -33.84
CA SER A 964 -41.22 -17.23 -35.21
C SER A 964 -41.18 -16.02 -36.14
N ASN A 965 -40.93 -16.26 -37.42
CA ASN A 965 -40.97 -15.21 -38.44
C ASN A 965 -42.40 -14.90 -38.92
N TRP A 966 -43.38 -15.75 -38.55
CA TRP A 966 -44.78 -15.63 -38.92
C TRP A 966 -45.68 -16.39 -37.94
N THR A 967 -46.93 -15.94 -37.74
CA THR A 967 -47.89 -16.53 -36.79
C THR A 967 -48.42 -17.91 -37.20
N LYS A 968 -48.15 -18.34 -38.43
CA LYS A 968 -48.44 -19.68 -38.96
C LYS A 968 -47.15 -20.40 -39.40
N ALA A 969 -46.02 -20.07 -38.77
CA ALA A 969 -44.75 -20.72 -39.05
C ALA A 969 -44.89 -22.26 -38.94
N PRO A 970 -44.40 -23.02 -39.93
CA PRO A 970 -44.57 -24.47 -39.96
C PRO A 970 -43.84 -25.17 -38.81
N SER A 971 -42.78 -24.55 -38.26
CA SER A 971 -42.01 -25.00 -37.10
C SER A 971 -41.60 -23.84 -36.20
N SER A 972 -41.36 -24.15 -34.93
CA SER A 972 -40.59 -23.33 -34.00
C SER A 972 -40.14 -24.25 -32.88
N THR A 973 -38.84 -24.37 -32.64
CA THR A 973 -38.27 -25.33 -31.71
C THR A 973 -37.11 -24.76 -30.89
N PHE A 974 -36.97 -25.25 -29.66
CA PHE A 974 -35.91 -24.87 -28.73
C PHE A 974 -35.23 -26.10 -28.11
N ASP A 975 -33.90 -26.13 -28.15
CA ASP A 975 -33.03 -26.99 -27.35
C ASP A 975 -31.72 -26.24 -27.08
N LEU A 976 -31.13 -26.44 -25.91
CA LEU A 976 -29.90 -25.76 -25.49
C LEU A 976 -29.11 -26.67 -24.56
N GLU A 977 -27.81 -26.75 -24.80
CA GLU A 977 -26.83 -27.36 -23.91
C GLU A 977 -25.80 -26.33 -23.41
N ALA A 978 -25.21 -26.62 -22.25
CA ALA A 978 -24.18 -25.80 -21.63
C ALA A 978 -23.10 -26.67 -21.00
N VAL A 979 -21.84 -26.38 -21.34
CA VAL A 979 -20.66 -27.17 -20.99
C VAL A 979 -19.57 -26.26 -20.46
N LEU A 980 -19.07 -26.51 -19.26
CA LEU A 980 -17.96 -25.80 -18.65
C LEU A 980 -16.62 -26.38 -19.16
N GLN A 981 -15.71 -25.55 -19.68
CA GLN A 981 -14.46 -25.97 -20.35
C GLN A 981 -13.20 -25.33 -19.78
#